data_AF-A0A1V6NC92-F1
#
_entry.id   AF-A0A1V6NC92-F1
#
_cell.length_a   1.000
_cell.length_b   1.000
_cell.length_c   1.000
_cell.angle_alpha   90.00
_cell.angle_beta   90.00
_cell.angle_gamma   90.00
#
_symmetry.space_group_name_H-M   'P 1'
#
loop_
_entity.id
_entity.type
_entity.pdbx_description
1 polymer ?
#
loop_
_entity_poly.entity_id
_entity_poly.type
_entity_poly.pdbx_seq_one_letter_code
_entity_poly.pdbx_strand_id
1 'polypeptide(L)'
;MEDPLIQALPPATDYLTYLTLLEYQLTPERLPLLHTLLQDEKLTTNIGWDLVKLLLPMLPASTECLQDVARLGNPREVILRVSESLMQLQPEDEDEDERADQGLPLHILQFNCLLGMLSVLHTRIQTKAPSRFIATSLQAALEAYTTMATNETTLAFLEFFREVSPSKRPAPPPRAASESSVLRVAAASAPDPEAEVSSPSPSADNETLLVRKFIQFGLLELLKSYLLSFSSPMDPGMSWTIRMQEHLHPDLRLPGAQSQTEAYGSTKELKERDMIMGKLMALSRDVGIDNEELLSIISGSPTDQTAQLDFDDPPTNPNQIPLERHGSLLLLAARAAGTTLFATGQPPRRVSVFPELAQIFNNFVGGQTNLDEVAFGQPHALLDSLLGLTVYSLQQPIETPSSDTEFKDFVVILTACTARQSHGIVRQIPAAIVKSHPSPETRFKLIHKILEDDHLAPARDSAIAWLKDELLPSPTQSSDNIFQDPLYFWALFPALFKPATVASSASDLVASWSRLTQTQGPPLHSALNLYYLLLSSPSLRERLHLEKTVKFFRGHVLDPLRQVFRSFEGDLIAKGGEGVIEAAVGEEMCQIGNARSVGLIGLTLDQIEEAASDAFGSDEADLGEYSETEEAKVSEIRKKSDIWK
;
A
#
# COMPACT_ATOMS: atom_id res chain seq x y z
N MET A 1 -14.60 -1.93 -62.08
CA MET A 1 -14.21 -0.54 -61.78
C MET A 1 -13.06 -0.62 -60.80
N GLU A 2 -11.96 0.09 -61.05
CA GLU A 2 -10.88 0.21 -60.05
C GLU A 2 -11.45 0.89 -58.80
N ASP A 3 -10.99 0.48 -57.62
CA ASP A 3 -11.46 1.03 -56.34
C ASP A 3 -11.22 2.56 -56.29
N PRO A 4 -12.18 3.36 -55.78
CA PRO A 4 -12.03 4.82 -55.71
C PRO A 4 -10.75 5.28 -54.98
N LEU A 5 -10.27 4.51 -54.00
CA LEU A 5 -9.02 4.82 -53.30
C LEU A 5 -7.80 4.68 -54.21
N ILE A 6 -7.80 3.74 -55.16
CA ILE A 6 -6.71 3.57 -56.11
C ILE A 6 -6.72 4.70 -57.15
N GLN A 7 -7.91 5.05 -57.66
CA GLN A 7 -8.06 6.09 -58.68
C GLN A 7 -7.64 7.48 -58.18
N ALA A 8 -7.78 7.74 -56.88
CA ALA A 8 -7.44 9.00 -56.25
C ALA A 8 -6.00 9.06 -55.71
N LEU A 9 -5.15 8.04 -55.93
CA LEU A 9 -3.77 8.07 -55.42
C LEU A 9 -2.98 9.26 -55.97
N PRO A 10 -2.21 9.98 -55.13
CA PRO A 10 -1.28 11.01 -55.61
C PRO A 10 -0.32 10.45 -56.67
N PRO A 11 -0.07 11.18 -57.78
CA PRO A 11 -0.39 12.58 -58.02
C PRO A 11 -1.77 12.84 -58.67
N ALA A 12 -2.66 11.86 -58.77
CA ALA A 12 -4.00 12.06 -59.39
C ALA A 12 -4.85 13.06 -58.59
N THR A 13 -4.74 13.05 -57.26
CA THR A 13 -5.18 14.13 -56.37
C THR A 13 -4.02 14.58 -55.48
N ASP A 14 -4.19 15.72 -54.80
CA ASP A 14 -3.29 16.11 -53.71
C ASP A 14 -3.55 15.27 -52.45
N TYR A 15 -2.59 15.29 -51.50
CA TYR A 15 -2.64 14.47 -50.29
C TYR A 15 -3.81 14.81 -49.37
N LEU A 16 -4.21 16.08 -49.29
CA LEU A 16 -5.35 16.50 -48.46
C LEU A 16 -6.66 15.95 -49.03
N THR A 17 -6.88 16.10 -50.34
CA THR A 17 -8.04 15.50 -51.02
C THR A 17 -8.06 13.98 -50.86
N TYR A 18 -6.90 13.32 -50.92
CA TYR A 18 -6.81 11.87 -50.71
C TYR A 18 -7.17 11.47 -49.28
N LEU A 19 -6.70 12.21 -48.27
CA LEU A 19 -7.07 12.01 -46.86
C LEU A 19 -8.56 12.18 -46.63
N THR A 20 -9.17 13.23 -47.18
CA THR A 20 -10.62 13.43 -47.09
C THR A 20 -11.38 12.26 -47.72
N LEU A 21 -10.93 11.75 -48.87
CA LEU A 21 -11.53 10.56 -49.47
C LEU A 21 -11.41 9.34 -48.56
N LEU A 22 -10.25 9.12 -47.93
CA LEU A 22 -10.06 8.05 -46.95
C LEU A 22 -11.02 8.19 -45.76
N GLU A 23 -11.18 9.39 -45.19
CA GLU A 23 -12.11 9.63 -44.07
C GLU A 23 -13.55 9.23 -44.39
N TYR A 24 -14.02 9.49 -45.62
CA TYR A 24 -15.39 9.14 -46.02
C TYR A 24 -15.56 7.70 -46.52
N GLN A 25 -14.50 7.09 -47.06
CA GLN A 25 -14.59 5.82 -47.79
C GLN A 25 -13.94 4.65 -47.04
N LEU A 26 -13.16 4.90 -45.98
CA LEU A 26 -12.50 3.83 -45.25
C LEU A 26 -13.52 3.07 -44.39
N THR A 27 -13.61 1.77 -44.64
CA THR A 27 -14.43 0.81 -43.89
C THR A 27 -13.55 -0.38 -43.50
N PRO A 28 -13.96 -1.22 -42.53
CA PRO A 28 -13.17 -2.38 -42.13
C PRO A 28 -12.82 -3.31 -43.31
N GLU A 29 -13.72 -3.46 -44.28
CA GLU A 29 -13.53 -4.28 -45.49
C GLU A 29 -12.42 -3.74 -46.41
N ARG A 30 -12.12 -2.44 -46.34
CA ARG A 30 -11.10 -1.76 -47.17
C ARG A 30 -9.73 -1.67 -46.47
N LEU A 31 -9.60 -2.11 -45.22
CA LEU A 31 -8.32 -2.10 -44.50
C LEU A 31 -7.22 -2.94 -45.19
N PRO A 32 -7.49 -4.14 -45.77
CA PRO A 32 -6.45 -4.89 -46.49
C PRO A 32 -5.92 -4.14 -47.73
N LEU A 33 -6.79 -3.40 -48.42
CA LEU A 33 -6.38 -2.53 -49.53
C LEU A 33 -5.51 -1.40 -48.99
N LEU A 34 -5.94 -0.73 -47.92
CA LEU A 34 -5.15 0.35 -47.30
C LEU A 34 -3.79 -0.15 -46.81
N HIS A 35 -3.70 -1.31 -46.17
CA HIS A 35 -2.44 -1.96 -45.75
C HIS A 35 -1.47 -2.12 -46.94
N THR A 36 -1.99 -2.53 -48.10
CA THR A 36 -1.20 -2.65 -49.33
C THR A 36 -0.72 -1.29 -49.83
N LEU A 37 -1.58 -0.27 -49.81
CA LEU A 37 -1.24 1.09 -50.24
C LEU A 37 -0.22 1.75 -49.30
N LEU A 38 -0.31 1.49 -48.00
CA LEU A 38 0.61 2.03 -46.99
C LEU A 38 2.03 1.46 -47.10
N GLN A 39 2.26 0.41 -47.89
CA GLN A 39 3.61 -0.08 -48.19
C GLN A 39 4.42 0.92 -49.04
N ASP A 40 3.77 1.88 -49.70
CA ASP A 40 4.47 2.98 -50.36
C ASP A 40 4.99 3.98 -49.32
N GLU A 41 6.31 3.95 -49.09
CA GLU A 41 7.01 4.85 -48.16
C GLU A 41 6.71 6.31 -48.43
N LYS A 42 6.65 6.75 -49.70
CA LYS A 42 6.43 8.16 -50.02
C LYS A 42 5.00 8.56 -49.67
N LEU A 43 4.02 7.73 -49.99
CA LEU A 43 2.63 7.99 -49.62
C LEU A 43 2.49 8.07 -48.10
N THR A 44 2.93 7.01 -47.40
CA THR A 44 2.78 6.89 -45.94
C THR A 44 3.55 7.95 -45.17
N THR A 45 4.72 8.38 -45.67
CA THR A 45 5.45 9.50 -45.09
C THR A 45 4.62 10.77 -45.07
N ASN A 46 3.78 11.04 -46.08
CA ASN A 46 3.03 12.29 -46.21
C ASN A 46 1.62 12.27 -45.58
N ILE A 47 1.02 11.08 -45.40
CA ILE A 47 -0.36 10.97 -44.89
C ILE A 47 -0.48 10.20 -43.57
N GLY A 48 0.56 9.46 -43.18
CA GLY A 48 0.46 8.44 -42.13
C GLY A 48 0.02 8.99 -40.77
N TRP A 49 0.50 10.18 -40.37
CA TRP A 49 0.13 10.77 -39.09
C TRP A 49 -1.37 11.10 -39.04
N ASP A 50 -1.99 11.54 -40.14
CA ASP A 50 -3.42 11.85 -40.16
C ASP A 50 -4.30 10.61 -40.04
N LEU A 51 -3.79 9.47 -40.49
CA LEU A 51 -4.51 8.19 -40.42
C LEU A 51 -4.60 7.61 -39.00
N VAL A 52 -3.76 8.05 -38.04
CA VAL A 52 -3.77 7.49 -36.68
C VAL A 52 -5.15 7.60 -36.04
N LYS A 53 -5.76 8.78 -36.07
CA LYS A 53 -7.09 9.03 -35.49
C LYS A 53 -8.21 8.29 -36.23
N LEU A 54 -8.06 8.10 -37.55
CA LEU A 54 -9.05 7.38 -38.36
C LEU A 54 -9.00 5.87 -38.10
N LEU A 55 -7.81 5.32 -37.87
CA LEU A 55 -7.59 3.88 -37.72
C LEU A 55 -7.80 3.38 -36.29
N LEU A 56 -7.55 4.20 -35.25
CA LEU A 56 -7.67 3.79 -33.85
C LEU A 56 -9.07 3.26 -33.46
N PRO A 57 -10.20 3.87 -33.87
CA PRO A 57 -11.53 3.34 -33.57
C PRO A 57 -11.85 2.00 -34.25
N MET A 58 -11.05 1.60 -35.25
CA MET A 58 -11.26 0.37 -36.03
C MET A 58 -10.44 -0.83 -35.51
N LEU A 59 -9.81 -0.71 -34.34
CA LEU A 59 -9.09 -1.82 -33.71
C LEU A 59 -10.06 -2.95 -33.30
N PRO A 60 -9.62 -4.22 -33.34
CA PRO A 60 -8.28 -4.70 -33.71
C PRO A 60 -8.04 -4.83 -35.23
N ALA A 61 -9.04 -4.61 -36.08
CA ALA A 61 -8.93 -4.86 -37.52
C ALA A 61 -7.88 -3.96 -38.21
N SER A 62 -7.66 -2.74 -37.70
CA SER A 62 -6.71 -1.77 -38.25
C SER A 62 -5.26 -1.91 -37.76
N THR A 63 -4.95 -2.93 -36.94
CA THR A 63 -3.62 -3.07 -36.32
C THR A 63 -2.48 -3.08 -37.34
N GLU A 64 -2.62 -3.80 -38.46
CA GLU A 64 -1.56 -3.87 -39.49
C GLU A 64 -1.32 -2.49 -40.15
N CYS A 65 -2.39 -1.75 -40.46
CA CYS A 65 -2.28 -0.40 -41.01
C CYS A 65 -1.58 0.56 -40.03
N LEU A 66 -1.90 0.49 -38.73
CA LEU A 66 -1.24 1.31 -37.69
C LEU A 66 0.24 0.93 -37.53
N GLN A 67 0.60 -0.34 -37.66
CA GLN A 67 1.98 -0.78 -37.69
C GLN A 67 2.75 -0.25 -38.89
N ASP A 68 2.14 -0.21 -40.09
CA ASP A 68 2.75 0.43 -41.26
C ASP A 68 2.93 1.93 -41.08
N VAL A 69 1.95 2.62 -40.50
CA VAL A 69 2.08 4.04 -40.15
C VAL A 69 3.27 4.26 -39.23
N ALA A 70 3.44 3.44 -38.19
CA ALA A 70 4.58 3.54 -37.28
C ALA A 70 5.93 3.23 -37.96
N ARG A 71 5.93 2.31 -38.93
CA ARG A 71 7.12 1.82 -39.63
C ARG A 71 7.57 2.70 -40.80
N LEU A 72 6.63 3.32 -41.50
CA LEU A 72 6.85 4.03 -42.77
C LEU A 72 6.45 5.52 -42.73
N GLY A 73 5.65 5.94 -41.76
CA GLY A 73 5.28 7.36 -41.61
C GLY A 73 6.44 8.24 -41.17
N ASN A 74 6.27 9.57 -41.29
CA ASN A 74 7.22 10.53 -40.71
C ASN A 74 7.24 10.39 -39.19
N PRO A 75 8.37 9.96 -38.58
CA PRO A 75 8.38 9.61 -37.17
C PRO A 75 8.09 10.80 -36.24
N ARG A 76 8.48 12.02 -36.63
CA ARG A 76 8.27 13.23 -35.82
C ARG A 76 6.79 13.55 -35.68
N GLU A 77 6.08 13.61 -36.80
CA GLU A 77 4.64 13.91 -36.86
C GLU A 77 3.79 12.79 -36.23
N VAL A 78 4.15 11.52 -36.50
CA VAL A 78 3.41 10.38 -35.97
C VAL A 78 3.57 10.30 -34.45
N ILE A 79 4.75 10.57 -33.87
CA ILE A 79 4.92 10.61 -32.40
C ILE A 79 3.98 11.65 -31.79
N LEU A 80 3.96 12.87 -32.32
CA LEU A 80 3.09 13.94 -31.79
C LEU A 80 1.62 13.54 -31.86
N ARG A 81 1.18 12.94 -32.98
CA ARG A 81 -0.21 12.51 -33.13
C ARG A 81 -0.57 11.33 -32.21
N VAL A 82 0.35 10.39 -32.02
CA VAL A 82 0.16 9.25 -31.11
C VAL A 82 0.05 9.74 -29.66
N SER A 83 0.92 10.67 -29.24
CA SER A 83 0.85 11.30 -27.92
C SER A 83 -0.45 12.09 -27.73
N GLU A 84 -0.90 12.83 -28.74
CA GLU A 84 -2.20 13.52 -28.72
C GLU A 84 -3.35 12.51 -28.55
N SER A 85 -3.29 11.39 -29.26
CA SER A 85 -4.32 10.35 -29.21
C SER A 85 -4.35 9.66 -27.84
N LEU A 86 -3.19 9.42 -27.20
CA LEU A 86 -3.11 8.90 -25.83
C LEU A 86 -3.82 9.82 -24.84
N MET A 87 -3.58 11.14 -24.90
CA MET A 87 -4.25 12.11 -24.02
C MET A 87 -5.77 12.20 -24.23
N GLN A 88 -6.25 11.78 -25.40
CA GLN A 88 -7.68 11.76 -25.75
C GLN A 88 -8.37 10.43 -25.41
N LEU A 89 -7.62 9.40 -25.00
CA LEU A 89 -8.22 8.13 -24.58
C LEU A 89 -9.07 8.32 -23.32
N GLN A 90 -10.22 7.66 -23.33
CA GLN A 90 -11.12 7.60 -22.19
C GLN A 90 -11.57 6.15 -22.00
N PRO A 91 -11.70 5.66 -20.77
CA PRO A 91 -12.37 4.39 -20.52
C PRO A 91 -13.83 4.50 -20.97
N GLU A 92 -14.35 3.47 -21.61
CA GLU A 92 -15.76 3.39 -22.01
C GLU A 92 -16.62 2.98 -20.79
N ASP A 93 -17.64 3.78 -20.47
CA ASP A 93 -18.64 3.55 -19.40
C ASP A 93 -19.63 2.41 -19.76
N GLU A 94 -19.14 1.21 -20.07
CA GLU A 94 -20.00 0.07 -20.38
C GLU A 94 -20.00 -0.96 -19.23
N ASP A 95 -21.20 -1.38 -18.84
CA ASP A 95 -21.50 -2.27 -17.72
C ASP A 95 -20.67 -3.58 -17.79
N GLU A 96 -20.01 -3.92 -16.67
CA GLU A 96 -19.10 -5.07 -16.54
C GLU A 96 -19.76 -6.44 -16.79
N ASP A 97 -21.09 -6.52 -16.75
CA ASP A 97 -21.86 -7.77 -16.75
C ASP A 97 -21.99 -8.45 -18.15
N GLU A 98 -21.64 -7.77 -19.26
CA GLU A 98 -21.75 -8.35 -20.62
C GLU A 98 -20.43 -8.92 -21.19
N ARG A 99 -19.31 -8.84 -20.46
CA ARG A 99 -17.94 -8.98 -21.04
C ARG A 99 -17.26 -10.34 -20.95
N ALA A 100 -17.85 -11.36 -20.34
CA ALA A 100 -17.14 -12.64 -20.13
C ALA A 100 -16.71 -13.38 -21.42
N ASP A 101 -17.23 -13.00 -22.60
CA ASP A 101 -16.94 -13.64 -23.90
C ASP A 101 -16.31 -12.70 -24.96
N GLN A 102 -16.05 -11.41 -24.67
CA GLN A 102 -15.65 -10.41 -25.67
C GLN A 102 -14.29 -9.74 -25.41
N GLY A 103 -13.18 -10.47 -25.58
CA GLY A 103 -11.84 -9.88 -25.77
C GLY A 103 -11.38 -8.82 -24.75
N LEU A 104 -10.40 -7.98 -25.14
CA LEU A 104 -9.98 -6.82 -24.37
C LEU A 104 -10.83 -5.59 -24.74
N PRO A 105 -11.19 -4.71 -23.78
CA PRO A 105 -11.84 -3.44 -24.06
C PRO A 105 -11.10 -2.61 -25.12
N LEU A 106 -11.85 -1.90 -25.97
CA LEU A 106 -11.29 -1.15 -27.11
C LEU A 106 -10.24 -0.14 -26.66
N HIS A 107 -10.51 0.60 -25.58
CA HIS A 107 -9.60 1.60 -25.04
C HIS A 107 -8.26 0.99 -24.57
N ILE A 108 -8.26 -0.26 -24.05
CA ILE A 108 -7.02 -1.00 -23.70
C ILE A 108 -6.26 -1.39 -24.97
N LEU A 109 -6.96 -1.86 -26.00
CA LEU A 109 -6.35 -2.17 -27.30
C LEU A 109 -5.72 -0.94 -27.94
N GLN A 110 -6.40 0.21 -27.87
CA GLN A 110 -5.91 1.50 -28.36
C GLN A 110 -4.66 1.94 -27.61
N PHE A 111 -4.68 1.91 -26.28
CA PHE A 111 -3.51 2.24 -25.45
C PHE A 111 -2.30 1.36 -25.81
N ASN A 112 -2.50 0.03 -25.83
CA ASN A 112 -1.44 -0.91 -26.15
C ASN A 112 -0.89 -0.73 -27.56
N CYS A 113 -1.77 -0.44 -28.54
CA CYS A 113 -1.37 -0.16 -29.90
C CYS A 113 -0.52 1.12 -29.99
N LEU A 114 -0.94 2.19 -29.33
CA LEU A 114 -0.23 3.47 -29.34
C LEU A 114 1.17 3.36 -28.71
N LEU A 115 1.31 2.65 -27.58
CA LEU A 115 2.65 2.39 -27.01
C LEU A 115 3.51 1.50 -27.89
N GLY A 116 2.90 0.52 -28.58
CA GLY A 116 3.58 -0.28 -29.60
C GLY A 116 4.11 0.57 -30.75
N MET A 117 3.31 1.53 -31.23
CA MET A 117 3.74 2.49 -32.26
C MET A 117 4.88 3.39 -31.75
N LEU A 118 4.78 3.94 -30.54
CA LEU A 118 5.85 4.75 -29.93
C LEU A 118 7.15 3.98 -29.82
N SER A 119 7.09 2.69 -29.45
CA SER A 119 8.27 1.82 -29.37
C SER A 119 9.02 1.74 -30.71
N VAL A 120 8.29 1.63 -31.82
CA VAL A 120 8.89 1.64 -33.17
C VAL A 120 9.42 3.03 -33.51
N LEU A 121 8.62 4.07 -33.31
CA LEU A 121 8.92 5.44 -33.74
C LEU A 121 10.16 6.01 -33.02
N HIS A 122 10.28 5.81 -31.72
CA HIS A 122 11.44 6.27 -30.93
C HIS A 122 12.74 5.56 -31.28
N THR A 123 12.68 4.36 -31.88
CA THR A 123 13.88 3.70 -32.42
C THR A 123 14.27 4.20 -33.81
N ARG A 124 13.34 4.84 -34.53
CA ARG A 124 13.57 5.37 -35.89
C ARG A 124 14.05 6.81 -35.89
N ILE A 125 13.55 7.63 -34.95
CA ILE A 125 13.76 9.08 -34.96
C ILE A 125 15.24 9.45 -34.80
N GLN A 126 15.74 10.35 -35.66
CA GLN A 126 17.12 10.83 -35.67
C GLN A 126 17.15 12.36 -35.57
N THR A 127 17.02 12.86 -34.35
CA THR A 127 17.10 14.31 -34.04
C THR A 127 18.25 14.63 -33.09
N LYS A 128 18.58 15.91 -32.95
CA LYS A 128 19.57 16.37 -31.96
C LYS A 128 19.12 16.25 -30.50
N ALA A 129 17.81 16.23 -30.26
CA ALA A 129 17.22 16.23 -28.92
C ALA A 129 16.11 15.18 -28.81
N PRO A 130 16.43 13.87 -28.96
CA PRO A 130 15.44 12.79 -28.86
C PRO A 130 14.76 12.75 -27.47
N SER A 131 15.44 13.24 -26.43
CA SER A 131 14.89 13.34 -25.08
C SER A 131 13.59 14.15 -25.01
N ARG A 132 13.41 15.17 -25.86
CA ARG A 132 12.17 15.98 -25.91
C ARG A 132 10.98 15.18 -26.40
N PHE A 133 11.16 14.39 -27.46
CA PHE A 133 10.10 13.52 -27.96
C PHE A 133 9.73 12.45 -26.92
N ILE A 134 10.73 11.92 -26.21
CA ILE A 134 10.51 10.97 -25.11
C ILE A 134 9.71 11.65 -23.98
N ALA A 135 10.06 12.88 -23.59
CA ALA A 135 9.33 13.62 -22.56
C ALA A 135 7.85 13.80 -22.93
N THR A 136 7.56 14.28 -24.14
CA THR A 136 6.17 14.43 -24.64
C THR A 136 5.41 13.11 -24.66
N SER A 137 6.05 12.04 -25.12
CA SER A 137 5.41 10.72 -25.19
C SER A 137 5.17 10.13 -23.80
N LEU A 138 6.12 10.32 -22.89
CA LEU A 138 6.05 9.84 -21.52
C LEU A 138 4.95 10.54 -20.75
N GLN A 139 4.82 11.87 -20.89
CA GLN A 139 3.74 12.63 -20.29
C GLN A 139 2.37 12.07 -20.73
N ALA A 140 2.14 12.03 -22.04
CA ALA A 140 0.87 11.55 -22.59
C ALA A 140 0.55 10.11 -22.16
N ALA A 141 1.56 9.23 -22.17
CA ALA A 141 1.38 7.84 -21.77
C ALA A 141 1.08 7.70 -20.26
N LEU A 142 1.78 8.43 -19.39
CA LEU A 142 1.54 8.41 -17.95
C LEU A 142 0.17 8.97 -17.60
N GLU A 143 -0.22 10.10 -18.21
CA GLU A 143 -1.54 10.71 -18.01
C GLU A 143 -2.65 9.73 -18.42
N ALA A 144 -2.59 9.16 -19.62
CA ALA A 144 -3.55 8.15 -20.06
C ALA A 144 -3.59 6.93 -19.11
N TYR A 145 -2.42 6.42 -18.71
CA TYR A 145 -2.31 5.24 -17.85
C TYR A 145 -2.99 5.42 -16.49
N THR A 146 -3.01 6.62 -15.92
CA THR A 146 -3.65 6.87 -14.60
C THR A 146 -5.13 6.51 -14.56
N THR A 147 -5.81 6.54 -15.70
CA THR A 147 -7.25 6.18 -15.82
C THR A 147 -7.47 4.77 -16.39
N MET A 148 -6.41 4.07 -16.80
CA MET A 148 -6.47 2.82 -17.57
C MET A 148 -5.51 1.75 -17.01
N ALA A 149 -5.16 1.84 -15.72
CA ALA A 149 -4.20 0.95 -15.09
C ALA A 149 -4.74 -0.49 -15.03
N THR A 150 -4.14 -1.38 -15.83
CA THR A 150 -4.47 -2.81 -15.91
C THR A 150 -3.18 -3.60 -16.13
N ASN A 151 -3.20 -4.92 -15.92
CA ASN A 151 -2.04 -5.77 -16.18
C ASN A 151 -1.54 -5.62 -17.62
N GLU A 152 -2.47 -5.51 -18.58
CA GLU A 152 -2.20 -5.38 -20.00
C GLU A 152 -1.54 -4.04 -20.34
N THR A 153 -2.10 -2.93 -19.86
CA THR A 153 -1.53 -1.60 -20.12
C THR A 153 -0.18 -1.43 -19.42
N THR A 154 0.01 -1.99 -18.22
CA THR A 154 1.32 -2.01 -17.55
C THR A 154 2.35 -2.77 -18.38
N LEU A 155 1.99 -3.94 -18.92
CA LEU A 155 2.89 -4.75 -19.75
C LEU A 155 3.29 -4.02 -21.04
N ALA A 156 2.35 -3.35 -21.71
CA ALA A 156 2.66 -2.53 -22.88
C ALA A 156 3.64 -1.39 -22.54
N PHE A 157 3.46 -0.74 -21.39
CA PHE A 157 4.33 0.34 -20.92
C PHE A 157 5.74 -0.16 -20.58
N LEU A 158 5.84 -1.31 -19.91
CA LEU A 158 7.14 -1.93 -19.62
C LEU A 158 7.88 -2.33 -20.90
N GLU A 159 7.16 -2.79 -21.92
CA GLU A 159 7.78 -3.12 -23.20
C GLU A 159 8.24 -1.85 -23.93
N PHE A 160 7.44 -0.77 -23.91
CA PHE A 160 7.84 0.53 -24.42
C PHE A 160 9.15 1.00 -23.79
N PHE A 161 9.25 1.02 -22.47
CA PHE A 161 10.47 1.38 -21.76
C PHE A 161 11.67 0.51 -22.12
N ARG A 162 11.45 -0.81 -22.32
CA ARG A 162 12.52 -1.71 -22.72
C ARG A 162 13.05 -1.37 -24.13
N GLU A 163 12.15 -1.07 -25.06
CA GLU A 163 12.54 -0.78 -26.45
C GLU A 163 13.25 0.57 -26.61
N VAL A 164 12.83 1.58 -25.83
CA VAL A 164 13.47 2.92 -25.83
C VAL A 164 14.69 3.03 -24.92
N SER A 165 14.96 2.01 -24.09
CA SER A 165 16.12 2.02 -23.21
C SER A 165 17.44 2.00 -23.98
N PRO A 166 18.41 2.89 -23.65
CA PRO A 166 19.74 2.85 -24.23
C PRO A 166 20.52 1.57 -23.90
N SER A 167 20.26 0.95 -22.75
CA SER A 167 20.94 -0.27 -22.28
C SER A 167 20.19 -1.52 -22.74
N LYS A 168 20.31 -1.88 -24.02
CA LYS A 168 19.69 -3.12 -24.55
C LYS A 168 20.43 -4.36 -24.06
N ARG A 169 20.06 -4.89 -22.89
CA ARG A 169 20.35 -6.28 -22.55
C ARG A 169 19.39 -7.18 -23.35
N PRO A 170 19.84 -8.27 -23.99
CA PRO A 170 18.95 -9.18 -24.70
C PRO A 170 17.84 -9.70 -23.76
N ALA A 171 16.60 -9.68 -24.23
CA ALA A 171 15.47 -10.20 -23.45
C ALA A 171 15.74 -11.65 -23.03
N PRO A 172 15.43 -12.05 -21.78
CA PRO A 172 15.54 -13.45 -21.38
C PRO A 172 14.62 -14.31 -22.26
N PRO A 173 15.00 -15.57 -22.55
CA PRO A 173 14.18 -16.46 -23.35
C PRO A 173 12.81 -16.66 -22.68
N PRO A 174 11.71 -16.72 -23.46
CA PRO A 174 10.37 -16.89 -22.91
C PRO A 174 10.29 -18.21 -22.15
N ARG A 175 9.94 -18.17 -20.85
CA ARG A 175 9.85 -19.35 -19.99
C ARG A 175 8.46 -20.01 -19.97
N ALA A 176 7.50 -19.43 -20.67
CA ALA A 176 6.20 -20.01 -20.96
C ALA A 176 5.66 -19.39 -22.27
N ALA A 177 4.73 -20.08 -22.93
CA ALA A 177 3.92 -19.48 -24.00
C ALA A 177 2.98 -18.45 -23.35
N SER A 178 3.50 -17.27 -23.01
CA SER A 178 2.67 -16.16 -22.60
C SER A 178 1.92 -15.66 -23.83
N GLU A 179 0.59 -15.60 -23.75
CA GLU A 179 -0.29 -14.83 -24.61
C GLU A 179 0.07 -13.34 -24.45
N SER A 180 1.19 -12.96 -25.05
CA SER A 180 1.68 -11.60 -25.03
C SER A 180 0.82 -10.80 -26.00
N SER A 181 -0.15 -10.06 -25.49
CA SER A 181 -0.91 -9.04 -26.23
C SER A 181 -0.03 -7.89 -26.73
N VAL A 182 1.27 -7.90 -26.40
CA VAL A 182 2.28 -6.95 -26.84
C VAL A 182 2.54 -7.09 -28.34
N LEU A 183 2.18 -6.06 -29.10
CA LEU A 183 2.46 -5.95 -30.53
C LEU A 183 3.97 -5.83 -30.77
N ARG A 184 4.56 -6.78 -31.50
CA ARG A 184 5.95 -6.71 -31.97
C ARG A 184 5.98 -6.66 -33.49
N VAL A 185 6.58 -5.60 -34.05
CA VAL A 185 6.76 -5.46 -35.50
C VAL A 185 8.07 -6.13 -35.91
N ALA A 186 7.98 -7.15 -36.77
CA ALA A 186 9.15 -7.89 -37.29
C ALA A 186 9.68 -7.33 -38.64
N ALA A 187 8.91 -6.48 -39.31
CA ALA A 187 9.24 -5.92 -40.62
C ALA A 187 10.21 -4.73 -40.52
N ALA A 188 10.99 -4.51 -41.59
CA ALA A 188 11.99 -3.44 -41.64
C ALA A 188 11.36 -2.04 -41.71
N SER A 189 11.88 -1.11 -40.91
CA SER A 189 11.44 0.28 -40.83
C SER A 189 12.13 1.18 -41.85
N ALA A 190 11.40 2.18 -42.37
CA ALA A 190 11.97 3.23 -43.18
C ALA A 190 12.87 4.15 -42.32
N PRO A 191 13.91 4.78 -42.91
CA PRO A 191 14.72 5.77 -42.21
C PRO A 191 13.90 7.00 -41.78
N ASP A 192 14.48 7.86 -40.95
CA ASP A 192 13.90 9.17 -40.64
C ASP A 192 14.09 10.11 -41.86
N PRO A 193 13.02 10.58 -42.54
CA PRO A 193 13.13 11.48 -43.69
C PRO A 193 13.71 12.85 -43.32
N GLU A 194 13.66 13.23 -42.04
CA GLU A 194 14.17 14.50 -41.49
C GLU A 194 15.41 14.28 -40.61
N ALA A 195 16.19 13.22 -40.89
CA ALA A 195 17.37 12.88 -40.13
C ALA A 195 18.39 14.04 -40.08
N GLU A 196 18.76 14.45 -38.86
CA GLU A 196 19.80 15.45 -38.65
C GLU A 196 21.16 14.75 -38.48
N VAL A 197 22.15 15.11 -39.32
CA VAL A 197 23.50 14.53 -39.26
C VAL A 197 24.13 14.81 -37.89
N SER A 198 24.23 13.75 -37.09
CA SER A 198 24.78 13.81 -35.74
C SER A 198 26.25 13.40 -35.79
N SER A 199 27.18 14.36 -35.69
CA SER A 199 28.59 14.08 -35.42
C SER A 199 28.76 13.61 -33.96
N PRO A 200 29.69 12.69 -33.64
CA PRO A 200 29.91 12.25 -32.27
C PRO A 200 30.38 13.44 -31.41
N SER A 201 29.51 13.92 -30.55
CA SER A 201 29.74 15.06 -29.65
C SER A 201 29.30 14.71 -28.22
N PRO A 202 29.84 15.39 -27.19
CA PRO A 202 29.44 15.19 -25.79
C PRO A 202 27.93 15.39 -25.54
N SER A 203 27.23 16.09 -26.44
CA SER A 203 25.78 16.24 -26.40
C SER A 203 25.05 14.91 -26.64
N ALA A 204 25.60 13.98 -27.42
CA ALA A 204 24.99 12.66 -27.64
C ALA A 204 25.01 11.80 -26.36
N ASP A 205 26.08 11.93 -25.56
CA ASP A 205 26.18 11.28 -24.25
C ASP A 205 25.17 11.89 -23.27
N ASN A 206 25.00 13.22 -23.28
CA ASN A 206 24.00 13.89 -22.44
C ASN A 206 22.56 13.50 -22.79
N GLU A 207 22.22 13.43 -24.07
CA GLU A 207 20.89 13.00 -24.52
C GLU A 207 20.59 11.56 -24.10
N THR A 208 21.58 10.67 -24.20
CA THR A 208 21.44 9.27 -23.74
C THR A 208 21.14 9.20 -22.24
N LEU A 209 21.80 10.04 -21.43
CA LEU A 209 21.54 10.15 -20.00
C LEU A 209 20.17 10.75 -19.69
N LEU A 210 19.73 11.77 -20.44
CA LEU A 210 18.40 12.36 -20.31
C LEU A 210 17.30 11.32 -20.59
N VAL A 211 17.39 10.61 -21.72
CA VAL A 211 16.45 9.52 -22.07
C VAL A 211 16.43 8.47 -20.97
N ARG A 212 17.60 8.03 -20.49
CA ARG A 212 17.69 7.08 -19.38
C ARG A 212 16.98 7.61 -18.12
N LYS A 213 17.20 8.86 -17.72
CA LYS A 213 16.56 9.46 -16.53
C LYS A 213 15.05 9.60 -16.70
N PHE A 214 14.54 9.95 -17.89
CA PHE A 214 13.09 9.93 -18.16
C PHE A 214 12.48 8.54 -18.01
N ILE A 215 13.16 7.50 -18.48
CA ILE A 215 12.69 6.12 -18.30
C ILE A 215 12.72 5.73 -16.81
N GLN A 216 13.74 6.13 -16.06
CA GLN A 216 13.79 5.88 -14.61
C GLN A 216 12.61 6.56 -13.89
N PHE A 217 12.36 7.84 -14.19
CA PHE A 217 11.22 8.59 -13.67
C PHE A 217 9.90 7.90 -14.01
N GLY A 218 9.67 7.63 -15.31
CA GLY A 218 8.45 6.99 -15.79
C GLY A 218 8.22 5.61 -15.21
N LEU A 219 9.28 4.82 -14.95
CA LEU A 219 9.15 3.50 -14.32
C LEU A 219 8.69 3.58 -12.86
N LEU A 220 9.15 4.57 -12.10
CA LEU A 220 8.70 4.79 -10.73
C LEU A 220 7.27 5.32 -10.67
N GLU A 221 6.90 6.23 -11.57
CA GLU A 221 5.53 6.71 -11.72
C GLU A 221 4.57 5.57 -12.13
N LEU A 222 4.97 4.73 -13.08
CA LEU A 222 4.22 3.55 -13.50
C LEU A 222 4.02 2.57 -12.33
N LEU A 223 5.10 2.27 -11.57
CA LEU A 223 5.01 1.40 -10.40
C LEU A 223 4.02 1.94 -9.37
N LYS A 224 4.11 3.23 -9.05
CA LYS A 224 3.22 3.88 -8.09
C LYS A 224 1.76 3.79 -8.54
N SER A 225 1.47 4.20 -9.78
CA SER A 225 0.11 4.16 -10.32
C SER A 225 -0.42 2.73 -10.42
N TYR A 226 0.42 1.75 -10.78
CA TYR A 226 0.04 0.33 -10.78
C TYR A 226 -0.35 -0.17 -9.39
N LEU A 227 0.47 0.09 -8.37
CA LEU A 227 0.16 -0.35 -7.01
C LEU A 227 -1.04 0.36 -6.39
N LEU A 228 -1.26 1.63 -6.75
CA LEU A 228 -2.44 2.39 -6.33
C LEU A 228 -3.73 1.94 -7.04
N SER A 229 -3.63 1.27 -8.20
CA SER A 229 -4.81 0.71 -8.88
C SER A 229 -5.51 -0.40 -8.09
N PHE A 230 -4.80 -1.02 -7.12
CA PHE A 230 -5.33 -2.08 -6.25
C PHE A 230 -6.15 -1.52 -5.07
N SER A 231 -7.07 -0.59 -5.34
CA SER A 231 -7.80 0.17 -4.30
C SER A 231 -9.10 -0.47 -3.83
N SER A 232 -9.52 -1.60 -4.39
CA SER A 232 -10.76 -2.27 -3.96
C SER A 232 -10.62 -2.83 -2.54
N PRO A 233 -11.65 -2.72 -1.67
CA PRO A 233 -11.60 -3.24 -0.30
C PRO A 233 -11.30 -4.74 -0.18
N MET A 234 -11.56 -5.50 -1.25
CA MET A 234 -11.32 -6.95 -1.30
C MET A 234 -10.03 -7.32 -2.04
N ASP A 235 -9.33 -6.34 -2.61
CA ASP A 235 -8.10 -6.58 -3.35
C ASP A 235 -6.91 -6.70 -2.38
N PRO A 236 -6.18 -7.84 -2.37
CA PRO A 236 -5.03 -8.02 -1.50
C PRO A 236 -3.79 -7.19 -1.91
N GLY A 237 -3.83 -6.47 -3.03
CA GLY A 237 -2.74 -5.66 -3.55
C GLY A 237 -1.52 -6.52 -3.94
N MET A 238 -0.40 -6.30 -3.25
CA MET A 238 0.79 -7.17 -3.31
C MET A 238 1.00 -8.04 -2.06
N SER A 239 0.41 -7.63 -0.92
CA SER A 239 0.46 -8.34 0.36
C SER A 239 1.87 -8.77 0.77
N TRP A 240 2.88 -7.94 0.51
CA TRP A 240 4.28 -8.28 0.76
C TRP A 240 4.54 -8.57 2.23
N THR A 241 4.00 -7.76 3.13
CA THR A 241 4.25 -7.89 4.57
C THR A 241 3.81 -9.26 5.10
N ILE A 242 2.57 -9.64 4.83
CA ILE A 242 2.02 -10.92 5.30
C ILE A 242 2.71 -12.10 4.63
N ARG A 243 2.98 -12.04 3.32
CA ARG A 243 3.70 -13.11 2.62
C ARG A 243 5.11 -13.30 3.17
N MET A 244 5.82 -12.21 3.48
CA MET A 244 7.14 -12.27 4.10
C MET A 244 7.07 -12.83 5.52
N GLN A 245 6.09 -12.43 6.32
CA GLN A 245 5.84 -12.98 7.65
C GLN A 245 5.54 -14.49 7.60
N GLU A 246 4.67 -14.93 6.70
CA GLU A 246 4.37 -16.34 6.48
C GLU A 246 5.61 -17.15 6.06
N HIS A 247 6.49 -16.55 5.24
CA HIS A 247 7.73 -17.19 4.79
C HIS A 247 8.75 -17.34 5.94
N LEU A 248 8.94 -16.29 6.74
CA LEU A 248 9.93 -16.26 7.82
C LEU A 248 9.47 -17.00 9.09
N HIS A 249 8.17 -17.02 9.35
CA HIS A 249 7.55 -17.61 10.54
C HIS A 249 6.42 -18.59 10.13
N PRO A 250 6.76 -19.72 9.49
CA PRO A 250 5.77 -20.69 9.03
C PRO A 250 4.96 -21.32 10.18
N ASP A 251 5.49 -21.31 11.39
CA ASP A 251 4.86 -21.80 12.63
C ASP A 251 3.73 -20.89 13.14
N LEU A 252 3.72 -19.61 12.75
CA LEU A 252 2.70 -18.64 13.14
C LEU A 252 1.52 -18.57 12.15
N ARG A 253 1.49 -19.42 11.13
CA ARG A 253 0.39 -19.51 10.16
C ARG A 253 -0.85 -20.11 10.81
N LEU A 254 -2.03 -19.63 10.40
CA LEU A 254 -3.30 -20.15 10.89
C LEU A 254 -3.54 -21.56 10.33
N PRO A 255 -3.67 -22.62 11.15
CA PRO A 255 -3.90 -23.97 10.65
C PRO A 255 -5.24 -24.07 9.91
N GLY A 256 -5.23 -24.63 8.70
CA GLY A 256 -6.45 -24.90 7.92
C GLY A 256 -7.02 -23.71 7.15
N ALA A 257 -6.48 -22.50 7.31
CA ALA A 257 -6.80 -21.35 6.46
C ALA A 257 -5.81 -21.25 5.30
N GLN A 258 -6.30 -20.84 4.12
CA GLN A 258 -5.42 -20.56 2.98
C GLN A 258 -4.52 -19.36 3.30
N SER A 259 -3.22 -19.53 3.09
CA SER A 259 -2.24 -18.46 3.31
C SER A 259 -2.24 -17.46 2.14
N GLN A 260 -1.80 -16.22 2.38
CA GLN A 260 -1.68 -15.24 1.29
C GLN A 260 -0.61 -15.67 0.28
N THR A 261 0.47 -16.29 0.74
CA THR A 261 1.49 -16.89 -0.15
C THR A 261 0.89 -17.98 -1.04
N GLU A 262 -0.01 -18.82 -0.51
CA GLU A 262 -0.71 -19.85 -1.28
C GLU A 262 -1.72 -19.25 -2.26
N ALA A 263 -2.40 -18.16 -1.90
CA ALA A 263 -3.29 -17.43 -2.79
C ALA A 263 -2.54 -16.93 -4.04
N TYR A 264 -1.37 -16.27 -3.88
CA TYR A 264 -0.51 -15.88 -5.01
C TYR A 264 0.03 -17.09 -5.80
N GLY A 265 0.18 -18.24 -5.15
CA GLY A 265 0.60 -19.48 -5.79
C GLY A 265 -0.51 -20.21 -6.56
N SER A 266 -1.79 -19.84 -6.39
CA SER A 266 -2.93 -20.54 -6.97
C SER A 266 -3.77 -19.68 -7.91
N THR A 267 -4.06 -18.43 -7.54
CA THR A 267 -4.87 -17.47 -8.31
C THR A 267 -4.11 -16.92 -9.52
N LYS A 268 -4.73 -16.91 -10.71
CA LYS A 268 -4.07 -16.53 -11.98
C LYS A 268 -3.67 -15.05 -11.97
N GLU A 269 -4.58 -14.18 -11.57
CA GLU A 269 -4.43 -12.73 -11.57
C GLU A 269 -3.30 -12.29 -10.62
N LEU A 270 -3.19 -12.95 -9.46
CA LEU A 270 -2.12 -12.68 -8.49
C LEU A 270 -0.75 -13.17 -8.98
N LYS A 271 -0.69 -14.28 -9.72
CA LYS A 271 0.55 -14.72 -10.38
C LYS A 271 1.01 -13.75 -11.45
N GLU A 272 0.06 -13.19 -12.21
CA GLU A 272 0.36 -12.17 -13.22
C GLU A 272 0.93 -10.91 -12.58
N ARG A 273 0.40 -10.48 -11.42
CA ARG A 273 0.98 -9.38 -10.63
C ARG A 273 2.42 -9.68 -10.20
N ASP A 274 2.70 -10.87 -9.68
CA ASP A 274 4.07 -11.29 -9.32
C ASP A 274 5.00 -11.27 -10.56
N MET A 275 4.50 -11.71 -11.73
CA MET A 275 5.25 -11.65 -13.00
C MET A 275 5.53 -10.20 -13.42
N ILE A 276 4.53 -9.32 -13.38
CA ILE A 276 4.66 -7.90 -13.74
C ILE A 276 5.68 -7.23 -12.82
N MET A 277 5.56 -7.42 -11.51
CA MET A 277 6.53 -6.91 -10.54
C MET A 277 7.95 -7.44 -10.79
N GLY A 278 8.09 -8.71 -11.17
CA GLY A 278 9.36 -9.28 -11.61
C GLY A 278 9.97 -8.56 -12.82
N LYS A 279 9.15 -8.26 -13.84
CA LYS A 279 9.57 -7.49 -15.03
C LYS A 279 9.97 -6.05 -14.66
N LEU A 280 9.18 -5.40 -13.80
CA LEU A 280 9.40 -4.04 -13.34
C LEU A 280 10.72 -3.91 -12.56
N MET A 281 10.96 -4.84 -11.63
CA MET A 281 12.23 -4.92 -10.90
C MET A 281 13.42 -5.23 -11.81
N ALA A 282 13.28 -6.12 -12.79
CA ALA A 282 14.35 -6.41 -13.75
C ALA A 282 14.70 -5.16 -14.58
N LEU A 283 13.70 -4.53 -15.17
CA LEU A 283 13.88 -3.32 -15.97
C LEU A 283 14.48 -2.18 -15.15
N SER A 284 14.06 -2.00 -13.89
CA SER A 284 14.62 -0.97 -12.99
C SER A 284 16.13 -1.13 -12.77
N ARG A 285 16.65 -2.37 -12.81
CA ARG A 285 18.08 -2.66 -12.71
C ARG A 285 18.79 -2.42 -14.06
N ASP A 286 18.14 -2.77 -15.16
CA ASP A 286 18.70 -2.58 -16.51
C ASP A 286 18.85 -1.09 -16.88
N VAL A 287 17.92 -0.25 -16.44
CA VAL A 287 18.04 1.22 -16.54
C VAL A 287 18.87 1.82 -15.40
N GLY A 288 19.38 0.97 -14.50
CA GLY A 288 20.30 1.30 -13.40
C GLY A 288 19.77 2.31 -12.39
N ILE A 289 18.58 2.04 -11.84
CA ILE A 289 18.10 2.65 -10.58
C ILE A 289 18.77 1.93 -9.42
N ASP A 290 19.61 2.64 -8.68
CA ASP A 290 20.44 2.09 -7.61
C ASP A 290 19.72 2.03 -6.26
N ASN A 291 20.01 1.01 -5.44
CA ASN A 291 19.39 0.87 -4.13
C ASN A 291 19.78 1.98 -3.14
N GLU A 292 21.02 2.47 -3.19
CA GLU A 292 21.50 3.52 -2.30
C GLU A 292 20.91 4.88 -2.71
N GLU A 293 20.72 5.14 -4.01
CA GLU A 293 19.97 6.31 -4.50
C GLU A 293 18.54 6.28 -3.96
N LEU A 294 17.83 5.14 -4.09
CA LEU A 294 16.48 4.96 -3.55
C LEU A 294 16.44 5.21 -2.03
N LEU A 295 17.38 4.61 -1.29
CA LEU A 295 17.46 4.79 0.16
C LEU A 295 17.69 6.26 0.53
N SER A 296 18.59 6.95 -0.17
CA SER A 296 18.88 8.36 0.08
C SER A 296 17.65 9.26 -0.11
N ILE A 297 16.83 8.97 -1.13
CA ILE A 297 15.60 9.72 -1.42
C ILE A 297 14.57 9.52 -0.31
N ILE A 298 14.35 8.27 0.13
CA ILE A 298 13.31 7.98 1.14
C ILE A 298 13.71 8.42 2.55
N SER A 299 15.02 8.50 2.83
CA SER A 299 15.56 9.02 4.09
C SER A 299 15.58 10.55 4.17
N GLY A 300 15.62 11.26 3.04
CA GLY A 300 15.63 12.73 2.99
C GLY A 300 14.35 13.38 3.53
N SER A 301 14.40 14.64 3.95
CA SER A 301 13.21 15.36 4.46
C SER A 301 12.11 15.47 3.40
N PRO A 302 10.80 15.38 3.76
CA PRO A 302 9.71 15.64 2.83
C PRO A 302 9.76 17.05 2.21
N THR A 303 10.29 18.03 2.95
CA THR A 303 10.42 19.41 2.49
C THR A 303 11.54 19.59 1.46
N ASP A 304 12.51 18.68 1.43
CA ASP A 304 13.64 18.70 0.49
C ASP A 304 13.28 18.03 -0.85
N GLN A 305 12.02 17.61 -1.04
CA GLN A 305 11.57 17.00 -2.28
C GLN A 305 11.76 17.98 -3.44
N THR A 306 12.43 17.50 -4.48
CA THR A 306 12.59 18.24 -5.73
C THR A 306 11.20 18.48 -6.34
N ALA A 307 10.99 19.66 -6.93
CA ALA A 307 9.73 19.98 -7.59
C ALA A 307 9.35 18.91 -8.63
N GLN A 308 8.04 18.72 -8.82
CA GLN A 308 7.53 17.83 -9.88
C GLN A 308 8.13 18.22 -11.23
N LEU A 309 8.38 17.22 -12.06
CA LEU A 309 8.89 17.43 -13.40
C LEU A 309 7.89 18.27 -14.20
N ASP A 310 8.34 19.44 -14.63
CA ASP A 310 7.60 20.27 -15.58
C ASP A 310 7.88 19.76 -17.00
N PHE A 311 6.85 19.27 -17.67
CA PHE A 311 6.95 18.80 -19.05
C PHE A 311 6.85 19.94 -20.08
N ASP A 312 6.37 21.12 -19.68
CA ASP A 312 6.26 22.29 -20.56
C ASP A 312 7.63 22.95 -20.77
N ASP A 313 8.51 22.92 -19.77
CA ASP A 313 9.92 23.34 -19.87
C ASP A 313 10.87 22.13 -19.80
N PRO A 314 11.29 21.57 -20.97
CA PRO A 314 12.00 20.30 -21.00
C PRO A 314 13.39 20.42 -20.33
N PRO A 315 13.73 19.50 -19.41
CA PRO A 315 15.01 19.52 -18.71
C PRO A 315 16.18 19.39 -19.68
N THR A 316 17.22 20.18 -19.42
CA THR A 316 18.46 20.20 -20.21
C THR A 316 19.57 19.38 -19.56
N ASN A 317 19.42 19.06 -18.27
CA ASN A 317 20.38 18.26 -17.51
C ASN A 317 19.68 17.05 -16.85
N PRO A 318 20.29 15.85 -16.88
CA PRO A 318 19.73 14.65 -16.22
C PRO A 318 19.37 14.83 -14.74
N ASN A 319 20.08 15.69 -14.01
CA ASN A 319 19.82 15.96 -12.59
C ASN A 319 18.54 16.78 -12.33
N GLN A 320 17.96 17.37 -13.37
CA GLN A 320 16.67 18.09 -13.29
C GLN A 320 15.47 17.14 -13.33
N ILE A 321 15.68 15.86 -13.64
CA ILE A 321 14.64 14.84 -13.66
C ILE A 321 14.69 14.11 -12.32
N PRO A 322 13.80 14.43 -11.37
CA PRO A 322 13.80 13.80 -10.05
C PRO A 322 13.31 12.36 -10.14
N LEU A 323 13.69 11.53 -9.17
CA LEU A 323 13.03 10.25 -8.94
C LEU A 323 11.97 10.44 -7.87
N GLU A 324 10.74 9.99 -8.15
CA GLU A 324 9.64 10.22 -7.21
C GLU A 324 9.81 9.38 -5.94
N ARG A 325 9.49 10.01 -4.81
CA ARG A 325 9.80 9.50 -3.47
C ARG A 325 9.01 8.25 -3.10
N HIS A 326 7.71 8.23 -3.33
CA HIS A 326 6.87 7.07 -3.03
C HIS A 326 7.21 5.90 -3.94
N GLY A 327 7.33 6.11 -5.25
CA GLY A 327 7.82 5.12 -6.20
C GLY A 327 9.17 4.55 -5.78
N SER A 328 10.06 5.39 -5.23
CA SER A 328 11.35 4.93 -4.69
C SER A 328 11.19 3.98 -3.50
N LEU A 329 10.32 4.30 -2.54
CA LEU A 329 9.98 3.45 -1.41
C LEU A 329 9.35 2.12 -1.86
N LEU A 330 8.36 2.19 -2.76
CA LEU A 330 7.65 1.05 -3.30
C LEU A 330 8.61 0.10 -4.03
N LEU A 331 9.55 0.63 -4.82
CA LEU A 331 10.54 -0.18 -5.53
C LEU A 331 11.53 -0.84 -4.56
N LEU A 332 11.98 -0.12 -3.53
CA LEU A 332 12.89 -0.67 -2.54
C LEU A 332 12.21 -1.80 -1.73
N ALA A 333 10.96 -1.60 -1.32
CA ALA A 333 10.14 -2.61 -0.66
C ALA A 333 9.91 -3.84 -1.57
N ALA A 334 9.59 -3.63 -2.86
CA ALA A 334 9.47 -4.72 -3.83
C ALA A 334 10.76 -5.54 -3.95
N ARG A 335 11.93 -4.88 -4.00
CA ARG A 335 13.24 -5.56 -4.04
C ARG A 335 13.53 -6.34 -2.75
N ALA A 336 13.16 -5.80 -1.58
CA ALA A 336 13.30 -6.47 -0.29
C ALA A 336 12.37 -7.71 -0.19
N ALA A 337 11.13 -7.57 -0.62
CA ALA A 337 10.17 -8.67 -0.70
C ALA A 337 10.63 -9.74 -1.70
N GLY A 338 11.08 -9.35 -2.90
CA GLY A 338 11.58 -10.28 -3.92
C GLY A 338 12.85 -11.04 -3.50
N THR A 339 13.70 -10.41 -2.69
CA THR A 339 14.85 -11.05 -2.04
C THR A 339 14.38 -12.08 -1.01
N THR A 340 13.42 -11.74 -0.16
CA THR A 340 12.94 -12.60 0.92
C THR A 340 12.11 -13.78 0.42
N LEU A 341 11.18 -13.54 -0.51
CA LEU A 341 10.21 -14.53 -1.00
C LEU A 341 10.78 -15.44 -2.10
N PHE A 342 11.67 -14.91 -2.94
CA PHE A 342 12.12 -15.62 -4.15
C PHE A 342 13.64 -15.75 -4.29
N ALA A 343 14.43 -15.17 -3.36
CA ALA A 343 15.89 -15.11 -3.45
C ALA A 343 16.40 -14.52 -4.79
N THR A 344 15.73 -13.49 -5.31
CA THR A 344 16.01 -12.94 -6.64
C THR A 344 16.81 -11.63 -6.66
N GLY A 345 17.90 -11.64 -7.43
CA GLY A 345 18.72 -10.46 -7.72
C GLY A 345 19.60 -10.00 -6.57
N GLN A 346 20.17 -8.79 -6.70
CA GLN A 346 21.02 -8.24 -5.64
C GLN A 346 20.14 -7.74 -4.49
N PRO A 347 20.36 -8.24 -3.26
CA PRO A 347 19.57 -7.82 -2.11
C PRO A 347 19.80 -6.33 -1.83
N PRO A 348 18.75 -5.54 -1.55
CA PRO A 348 18.94 -4.19 -1.04
C PRO A 348 19.63 -4.25 0.32
N ARG A 349 20.40 -3.20 0.63
CA ARG A 349 20.93 -3.00 1.98
C ARG A 349 19.79 -3.07 2.99
N ARG A 350 20.00 -3.82 4.06
CA ARG A 350 19.07 -3.83 5.20
C ARG A 350 19.25 -2.52 5.97
N VAL A 351 18.15 -1.81 6.13
CA VAL A 351 18.06 -0.56 6.88
C VAL A 351 17.98 -0.91 8.36
N SER A 352 18.77 -0.25 9.22
CA SER A 352 18.66 -0.46 10.67
C SER A 352 17.31 0.04 11.18
N VAL A 353 16.74 -0.64 12.18
CA VAL A 353 15.46 -0.20 12.77
C VAL A 353 15.58 1.22 13.35
N PHE A 354 16.70 1.49 14.04
CA PHE A 354 17.06 2.82 14.51
C PHE A 354 18.44 3.23 13.96
N PRO A 355 18.64 4.50 13.58
CA PRO A 355 17.63 5.55 13.43
C PRO A 355 16.93 5.52 12.05
N GLU A 356 17.44 4.71 11.11
CA GLU A 356 17.10 4.85 9.69
C GLU A 356 15.61 4.55 9.39
N LEU A 357 15.09 3.39 9.83
CA LEU A 357 13.69 3.03 9.58
C LEU A 357 12.72 3.95 10.32
N ALA A 358 13.05 4.33 11.57
CA ALA A 358 12.28 5.31 12.34
C ALA A 358 12.12 6.65 11.58
N GLN A 359 13.22 7.15 11.02
CA GLN A 359 13.22 8.35 10.20
C GLN A 359 12.39 8.19 8.92
N ILE A 360 12.50 7.04 8.23
CA ILE A 360 11.69 6.76 7.03
C ILE A 360 10.20 6.80 7.38
N PHE A 361 9.75 6.11 8.44
CA PHE A 361 8.34 6.17 8.85
C PHE A 361 7.88 7.60 9.15
N ASN A 362 8.67 8.36 9.90
CA ASN A 362 8.34 9.75 10.22
C ASN A 362 8.21 10.62 8.96
N ASN A 363 9.01 10.36 7.92
CA ASN A 363 8.94 11.13 6.69
C ASN A 363 7.69 10.85 5.83
N PHE A 364 7.09 9.66 5.92
CA PHE A 364 5.94 9.28 5.08
C PHE A 364 4.60 9.36 5.80
N VAL A 365 4.59 9.01 7.09
CA VAL A 365 3.37 8.92 7.91
C VAL A 365 3.49 9.66 9.25
N GLY A 366 4.60 10.37 9.47
CA GLY A 366 4.78 11.21 10.65
C GLY A 366 3.96 12.51 10.59
N GLY A 367 3.80 13.14 11.76
CA GLY A 367 3.08 14.42 11.90
C GLY A 367 1.55 14.28 12.00
N GLN A 368 0.99 13.08 11.88
CA GLN A 368 -0.44 12.86 12.13
C GLN A 368 -0.72 12.81 13.64
N THR A 369 -1.78 13.50 14.06
CA THR A 369 -2.16 13.62 15.48
C THR A 369 -3.04 12.46 15.95
N ASN A 370 -3.69 11.77 15.01
CA ASN A 370 -4.56 10.63 15.27
C ASN A 370 -4.06 9.38 14.51
N LEU A 371 -3.92 8.25 15.21
CA LEU A 371 -3.48 6.99 14.60
C LEU A 371 -4.47 6.44 13.56
N ASP A 372 -5.76 6.79 13.66
CA ASP A 372 -6.75 6.38 12.65
C ASP A 372 -6.51 7.06 11.29
N GLU A 373 -5.95 8.28 11.27
CA GLU A 373 -5.56 8.93 10.01
C GLU A 373 -4.45 8.14 9.32
N VAL A 374 -3.58 7.46 10.07
CA VAL A 374 -2.53 6.62 9.49
C VAL A 374 -3.14 5.31 8.99
N ALA A 375 -3.99 4.68 9.82
CA ALA A 375 -4.57 3.39 9.52
C ALA A 375 -5.57 3.40 8.35
N PHE A 376 -6.28 4.52 8.14
CA PHE A 376 -7.31 4.64 7.10
C PHE A 376 -7.05 5.72 6.05
N GLY A 377 -6.28 6.75 6.40
CA GLY A 377 -6.01 7.87 5.50
C GLY A 377 -4.85 7.62 4.53
N GLN A 378 -4.07 6.55 4.75
CA GLN A 378 -2.91 6.22 3.92
C GLN A 378 -3.22 5.09 2.93
N PRO A 379 -2.69 5.14 1.69
CA PRO A 379 -2.87 4.06 0.73
C PRO A 379 -2.31 2.72 1.23
N HIS A 380 -3.04 1.63 0.99
CA HIS A 380 -2.62 0.28 1.40
C HIS A 380 -1.25 -0.11 0.86
N ALA A 381 -0.93 0.25 -0.39
CA ALA A 381 0.37 -0.01 -1.00
C ALA A 381 1.54 0.66 -0.25
N LEU A 382 1.32 1.87 0.29
CA LEU A 382 2.31 2.57 1.11
C LEU A 382 2.53 1.83 2.44
N LEU A 383 1.45 1.51 3.15
CA LEU A 383 1.52 0.81 4.43
C LEU A 383 2.17 -0.57 4.30
N ASP A 384 1.77 -1.36 3.30
CA ASP A 384 2.36 -2.67 3.03
C ASP A 384 3.84 -2.58 2.66
N SER A 385 4.26 -1.52 1.96
CA SER A 385 5.68 -1.30 1.63
C SER A 385 6.53 -0.93 2.84
N LEU A 386 6.03 -0.02 3.69
CA LEU A 386 6.68 0.36 4.94
C LEU A 386 6.83 -0.84 5.87
N LEU A 387 5.75 -1.60 6.06
CA LEU A 387 5.75 -2.80 6.89
C LEU A 387 6.62 -3.91 6.29
N GLY A 388 6.61 -4.10 4.97
CA GLY A 388 7.50 -5.03 4.28
C GLY A 388 8.98 -4.72 4.51
N LEU A 389 9.36 -3.44 4.47
CA LEU A 389 10.72 -3.00 4.85
C LEU A 389 11.01 -3.27 6.33
N THR A 390 10.05 -3.04 7.24
CA THR A 390 10.20 -3.41 8.65
C THR A 390 10.51 -4.90 8.81
N VAL A 391 9.75 -5.77 8.15
CA VAL A 391 9.99 -7.23 8.19
C VAL A 391 11.36 -7.60 7.64
N TYR A 392 11.81 -6.92 6.58
CA TYR A 392 13.15 -7.11 6.03
C TYR A 392 14.26 -6.68 7.01
N SER A 393 14.07 -5.54 7.68
CA SER A 393 15.00 -4.99 8.68
C SER A 393 15.08 -5.84 9.95
N LEU A 394 13.96 -6.43 10.41
CA LEU A 394 13.91 -7.29 11.59
C LEU A 394 14.73 -8.59 11.49
N GLN A 395 15.25 -8.92 10.30
CA GLN A 395 16.21 -10.02 10.12
C GLN A 395 17.62 -9.68 10.64
N GLN A 396 17.85 -8.44 11.09
CA GLN A 396 19.07 -8.02 11.78
C GLN A 396 18.80 -7.67 13.25
N PRO A 397 19.83 -7.73 14.12
CA PRO A 397 19.71 -7.25 15.49
C PRO A 397 19.22 -5.80 15.53
N ILE A 398 18.30 -5.51 16.45
CA ILE A 398 17.75 -4.17 16.63
C ILE A 398 18.72 -3.36 17.48
N GLU A 399 19.20 -2.25 16.91
CA GLU A 399 20.05 -1.29 17.62
C GLU A 399 19.25 -0.51 18.66
N THR A 400 19.93 0.02 19.67
CA THR A 400 19.28 0.86 20.68
C THR A 400 18.95 2.24 20.10
N PRO A 401 17.73 2.75 20.32
CA PRO A 401 17.33 4.09 19.87
C PRO A 401 18.19 5.17 20.52
N SER A 402 18.29 6.33 19.86
CA SER A 402 19.07 7.47 20.34
C SER A 402 18.43 8.18 21.55
N SER A 403 17.10 8.08 21.67
CA SER A 403 16.31 8.67 22.76
C SER A 403 15.06 7.83 23.03
N ASP A 404 14.47 7.96 24.23
CA ASP A 404 13.20 7.32 24.55
C ASP A 404 12.08 7.91 23.66
N THR A 405 12.23 9.18 23.25
CA THR A 405 11.27 9.86 22.36
C THR A 405 11.24 9.26 20.97
N GLU A 406 12.41 9.02 20.35
CA GLU A 406 12.51 8.35 19.04
C GLU A 406 11.85 6.96 19.07
N PHE A 407 12.14 6.18 20.12
CA PHE A 407 11.52 4.87 20.34
C PHE A 407 9.99 4.95 20.39
N LYS A 408 9.47 5.86 21.22
CA LYS A 408 8.03 6.03 21.41
C LYS A 408 7.34 6.45 20.13
N ASP A 409 7.84 7.49 19.47
CA ASP A 409 7.23 8.04 18.26
C ASP A 409 7.21 6.98 17.15
N PHE A 410 8.32 6.25 16.96
CA PHE A 410 8.37 5.19 15.96
C PHE A 410 7.44 4.02 16.27
N VAL A 411 7.44 3.49 17.50
CA VAL A 411 6.58 2.34 17.85
C VAL A 411 5.10 2.71 17.76
N VAL A 412 4.72 3.93 18.15
CA VAL A 412 3.34 4.41 18.03
C VAL A 412 2.90 4.44 16.56
N ILE A 413 3.70 5.04 15.69
CA ILE A 413 3.40 5.11 14.24
C ILE A 413 3.33 3.71 13.64
N LEU A 414 4.31 2.83 13.94
CA LEU A 414 4.32 1.45 13.45
C LEU A 414 3.08 0.66 13.93
N THR A 415 2.66 0.90 15.17
CA THR A 415 1.45 0.27 15.72
C THR A 415 0.21 0.76 15.00
N ALA A 416 0.13 2.04 14.63
CA ALA A 416 -0.97 2.56 13.81
C ALA A 416 -1.06 1.87 12.44
N CYS A 417 0.08 1.69 11.76
CA CYS A 417 0.14 0.98 10.47
C CYS A 417 -0.34 -0.47 10.56
N THR A 418 -0.23 -1.10 11.73
CA THR A 418 -0.61 -2.51 11.93
C THR A 418 -1.98 -2.69 12.59
N ALA A 419 -2.52 -1.69 13.29
CA ALA A 419 -3.69 -1.82 14.17
C ALA A 419 -4.94 -2.44 13.51
N ARG A 420 -5.16 -2.17 12.22
CA ARG A 420 -6.34 -2.64 11.46
C ARG A 420 -6.04 -3.76 10.47
N GLN A 421 -4.85 -4.37 10.55
CA GLN A 421 -4.47 -5.50 9.71
C GLN A 421 -5.26 -6.76 10.09
N SER A 422 -5.88 -7.41 9.10
CA SER A 422 -6.70 -8.62 9.29
C SER A 422 -5.88 -9.79 9.86
N HIS A 423 -4.60 -9.85 9.53
CA HIS A 423 -3.72 -10.95 9.92
C HIS A 423 -3.02 -10.67 11.26
N GLY A 424 -3.26 -11.52 12.25
CA GLY A 424 -2.69 -11.39 13.61
C GLY A 424 -1.16 -11.37 13.63
N ILE A 425 -0.49 -12.13 12.76
CA ILE A 425 0.97 -12.15 12.64
C ILE A 425 1.55 -10.78 12.23
N VAL A 426 0.83 -10.01 11.41
CA VAL A 426 1.23 -8.64 11.03
C VAL A 426 1.02 -7.68 12.21
N ARG A 427 -0.07 -7.84 12.97
CA ARG A 427 -0.33 -7.09 14.21
C ARG A 427 0.72 -7.28 15.30
N GLN A 428 1.49 -8.37 15.24
CA GLN A 428 2.56 -8.68 16.19
C GLN A 428 3.91 -8.02 15.85
N ILE A 429 4.08 -7.44 14.66
CA ILE A 429 5.34 -6.79 14.23
C ILE A 429 5.86 -5.76 15.26
N PRO A 430 5.04 -4.84 15.80
CA PRO A 430 5.53 -3.86 16.77
C PRO A 430 6.06 -4.50 18.07
N ALA A 431 5.51 -5.67 18.47
CA ALA A 431 5.90 -6.34 19.71
C ALA A 431 7.37 -6.77 19.69
N ALA A 432 7.90 -7.17 18.52
CA ALA A 432 9.31 -7.51 18.37
C ALA A 432 10.23 -6.32 18.69
N ILE A 433 9.84 -5.12 18.25
CA ILE A 433 10.60 -3.89 18.49
C ILE A 433 10.49 -3.48 19.95
N VAL A 434 9.28 -3.51 20.52
CA VAL A 434 9.06 -3.21 21.94
C VAL A 434 9.93 -4.10 22.83
N LYS A 435 9.88 -5.42 22.61
CA LYS A 435 10.63 -6.40 23.40
C LYS A 435 12.15 -6.27 23.25
N SER A 436 12.62 -5.76 22.11
CA SER A 436 14.05 -5.57 21.88
C SER A 436 14.67 -4.42 22.68
N HIS A 437 13.85 -3.47 23.16
CA HIS A 437 14.36 -2.34 23.93
C HIS A 437 14.91 -2.81 25.28
N PRO A 438 16.16 -2.48 25.67
CA PRO A 438 16.78 -3.06 26.86
C PRO A 438 16.16 -2.57 28.17
N SER A 439 15.74 -1.30 28.25
CA SER A 439 15.18 -0.68 29.46
C SER A 439 13.72 -1.08 29.69
N PRO A 440 13.40 -1.81 30.79
CA PRO A 440 12.01 -2.07 31.17
C PRO A 440 11.23 -0.79 31.45
N GLU A 441 11.89 0.23 32.01
CA GLU A 441 11.29 1.54 32.32
C GLU A 441 10.74 2.21 31.06
N THR A 442 11.51 2.23 29.97
CA THR A 442 11.06 2.83 28.70
C THR A 442 9.87 2.06 28.11
N ARG A 443 9.89 0.71 28.20
CA ARG A 443 8.75 -0.13 27.75
C ARG A 443 7.50 0.13 28.58
N PHE A 444 7.64 0.28 29.89
CA PHE A 444 6.54 0.64 30.79
C PHE A 444 5.96 2.01 30.47
N LYS A 445 6.81 3.03 30.26
CA LYS A 445 6.37 4.39 29.87
C LYS A 445 5.55 4.38 28.59
N LEU A 446 5.97 3.60 27.59
CA LEU A 446 5.24 3.45 26.35
C LEU A 446 3.86 2.84 26.57
N ILE A 447 3.78 1.72 27.30
CA ILE A 447 2.51 1.06 27.62
C ILE A 447 1.59 2.03 28.39
N HIS A 448 2.11 2.70 29.42
CA HIS A 448 1.37 3.69 30.21
C HIS A 448 0.80 4.79 29.33
N LYS A 449 1.63 5.39 28.47
CA LYS A 449 1.23 6.49 27.58
C LYS A 449 0.13 6.08 26.61
N ILE A 450 0.22 4.89 25.99
CA ILE A 450 -0.83 4.38 25.09
C ILE A 450 -2.14 4.10 25.85
N LEU A 451 -2.04 3.62 27.10
CA LEU A 451 -3.21 3.35 27.93
C LEU A 451 -3.87 4.63 28.48
N GLU A 452 -3.16 5.74 28.60
CA GLU A 452 -3.77 7.00 29.06
C GLU A 452 -4.28 7.88 27.91
N ASP A 453 -3.56 7.94 26.79
CA ASP A 453 -3.88 8.86 25.71
C ASP A 453 -5.06 8.37 24.85
N ASP A 454 -6.12 9.18 24.76
CA ASP A 454 -7.28 8.88 23.90
C ASP A 454 -6.93 8.89 22.41
N HIS A 455 -5.94 9.67 21.97
CA HIS A 455 -5.53 9.71 20.56
C HIS A 455 -4.79 8.42 20.13
N LEU A 456 -4.30 7.65 21.10
CA LEU A 456 -3.60 6.38 20.89
C LEU A 456 -4.55 5.18 21.07
N ALA A 457 -5.87 5.40 21.10
CA ALA A 457 -6.87 4.35 21.29
C ALA A 457 -6.69 3.12 20.38
N PRO A 458 -6.35 3.26 19.07
CA PRO A 458 -6.12 2.10 18.19
C PRO A 458 -4.96 1.19 18.61
N ALA A 459 -3.99 1.70 19.37
CA ALA A 459 -2.82 0.96 19.83
C ALA A 459 -3.04 0.25 21.18
N ARG A 460 -4.17 0.47 21.86
CA ARG A 460 -4.42 -0.07 23.21
C ARG A 460 -4.37 -1.58 23.29
N ASP A 461 -4.99 -2.26 22.33
CA ASP A 461 -5.02 -3.73 22.32
C ASP A 461 -3.60 -4.31 22.26
N SER A 462 -2.75 -3.73 21.41
CA SER A 462 -1.32 -4.07 21.32
C SER A 462 -0.58 -3.80 22.63
N ALA A 463 -0.81 -2.65 23.27
CA ALA A 463 -0.18 -2.32 24.55
C ALA A 463 -0.56 -3.29 25.68
N ILE A 464 -1.82 -3.73 25.72
CA ILE A 464 -2.29 -4.75 26.67
C ILE A 464 -1.61 -6.09 26.39
N ALA A 465 -1.46 -6.47 25.12
CA ALA A 465 -0.74 -7.68 24.74
C ALA A 465 0.75 -7.61 25.15
N TRP A 466 1.42 -6.47 24.97
CA TRP A 466 2.81 -6.29 25.42
C TRP A 466 2.91 -6.37 26.95
N LEU A 467 1.99 -5.74 27.68
CA LEU A 467 1.95 -5.83 29.14
C LEU A 467 1.81 -7.28 29.60
N LYS A 468 0.91 -8.05 28.98
CA LYS A 468 0.77 -9.49 29.26
C LYS A 468 2.12 -10.21 29.08
N ASP A 469 2.81 -9.96 27.97
CA ASP A 469 4.08 -10.63 27.66
C ASP A 469 5.22 -10.23 28.62
N GLU A 470 5.18 -9.04 29.23
CA GLU A 470 6.11 -8.61 30.28
C GLU A 470 5.77 -9.18 31.67
N LEU A 471 4.49 -9.43 31.94
CA LEU A 471 4.01 -9.92 33.24
C LEU A 471 4.18 -11.44 33.41
N LEU A 472 4.07 -12.23 32.33
CA LEU A 472 4.07 -13.69 32.39
C LEU A 472 5.43 -14.40 32.64
N PRO A 473 6.60 -13.87 32.23
CA PRO A 473 7.89 -14.54 32.45
C PRO A 473 8.20 -14.82 33.93
N SER A 474 8.86 -15.96 34.19
CA SER A 474 9.25 -16.41 35.54
C SER A 474 10.44 -15.61 36.11
N PRO A 475 10.49 -15.32 37.43
CA PRO A 475 11.49 -14.43 38.07
C PRO A 475 12.95 -14.89 38.02
N THR A 476 13.28 -15.95 37.29
CA THR A 476 14.66 -16.44 37.11
C THR A 476 15.55 -15.51 36.28
N GLN A 477 14.99 -14.46 35.66
CA GLN A 477 15.72 -13.47 34.89
C GLN A 477 15.71 -12.13 35.63
N SER A 478 16.84 -11.79 36.27
CA SER A 478 17.15 -10.50 36.92
C SER A 478 16.17 -10.00 37.99
N SER A 479 16.67 -9.81 39.21
CA SER A 479 15.93 -9.30 40.38
C SER A 479 15.47 -7.82 40.28
N ASP A 480 15.52 -7.20 39.10
CA ASP A 480 15.31 -5.76 38.89
C ASP A 480 14.36 -5.48 37.70
N ASN A 481 13.32 -6.30 37.55
CA ASN A 481 12.28 -6.10 36.53
C ASN A 481 11.07 -5.37 37.13
N ILE A 482 10.83 -4.12 36.72
CA ILE A 482 9.73 -3.28 37.20
C ILE A 482 8.34 -3.89 36.96
N PHE A 483 8.17 -4.75 35.95
CA PHE A 483 6.90 -5.45 35.70
C PHE A 483 6.61 -6.53 36.75
N GLN A 484 7.56 -6.82 37.64
CA GLN A 484 7.37 -7.71 38.77
C GLN A 484 7.02 -6.94 40.06
N ASP A 485 7.17 -5.61 40.08
CA ASP A 485 6.85 -4.75 41.21
C ASP A 485 5.34 -4.39 41.20
N PRO A 486 4.59 -4.72 42.27
CA PRO A 486 3.17 -4.39 42.37
C PRO A 486 2.89 -2.89 42.23
N LEU A 487 3.79 -2.00 42.67
CA LEU A 487 3.57 -0.54 42.58
C LEU A 487 3.46 -0.06 41.13
N TYR A 488 4.26 -0.63 40.22
CA TYR A 488 4.19 -0.30 38.79
C TYR A 488 2.93 -0.86 38.15
N PHE A 489 2.54 -2.09 38.50
CA PHE A 489 1.27 -2.65 38.03
C PHE A 489 0.07 -1.80 38.50
N TRP A 490 0.04 -1.39 39.77
CA TRP A 490 -1.01 -0.52 40.32
C TRP A 490 -1.02 0.87 39.67
N ALA A 491 0.13 1.38 39.26
CA ALA A 491 0.19 2.61 38.48
C ALA A 491 -0.54 2.50 37.15
N LEU A 492 -0.41 1.36 36.44
CA LEU A 492 -1.10 1.08 35.18
C LEU A 492 -2.56 0.65 35.34
N PHE A 493 -2.93 0.04 36.47
CA PHE A 493 -4.20 -0.68 36.62
C PHE A 493 -5.44 0.15 36.26
N PRO A 494 -5.59 1.41 36.70
CA PRO A 494 -6.73 2.24 36.28
C PRO A 494 -6.74 2.54 34.78
N ALA A 495 -5.57 2.71 34.15
CA ALA A 495 -5.47 3.04 32.73
C ALA A 495 -5.84 1.86 31.81
N LEU A 496 -5.79 0.62 32.32
CA LEU A 496 -6.29 -0.56 31.61
C LEU A 496 -7.79 -0.44 31.33
N PHE A 497 -8.54 0.08 32.30
CA PHE A 497 -10.00 0.15 32.27
C PHE A 497 -10.44 1.62 32.16
N LYS A 498 -10.65 2.09 30.92
CA LYS A 498 -11.28 3.40 30.72
C LYS A 498 -12.71 3.37 31.30
N PRO A 499 -13.11 4.36 32.11
CA PRO A 499 -14.41 4.35 32.77
C PRO A 499 -15.53 4.38 31.72
N ALA A 500 -16.49 3.46 31.85
CA ALA A 500 -17.68 3.45 31.02
C ALA A 500 -18.72 4.41 31.62
N THR A 501 -19.19 5.37 30.82
CA THR A 501 -20.22 6.33 31.24
C THR A 501 -21.61 5.84 30.87
N VAL A 502 -22.54 5.88 31.84
CA VAL A 502 -23.94 5.54 31.64
C VAL A 502 -24.62 6.60 30.78
N ALA A 503 -25.37 6.15 29.77
CA ALA A 503 -26.08 7.04 28.87
C ALA A 503 -27.15 7.84 29.61
N SER A 504 -27.19 9.15 29.37
CA SER A 504 -28.15 10.09 30.00
C SER A 504 -29.33 10.44 29.10
N SER A 505 -29.31 10.01 27.82
CA SER A 505 -30.38 10.26 26.85
C SER A 505 -30.46 9.15 25.79
N ALA A 506 -31.52 9.14 24.98
CA ALA A 506 -31.71 8.14 23.91
C ALA A 506 -30.64 8.23 22.81
N SER A 507 -30.24 9.44 22.40
CA SER A 507 -29.14 9.63 21.42
C SER A 507 -27.79 9.23 22.01
N ASP A 508 -27.59 9.51 23.28
CA ASP A 508 -26.41 9.09 24.04
C ASP A 508 -26.33 7.56 24.21
N LEU A 509 -27.48 6.88 24.27
CA LEU A 509 -27.55 5.42 24.36
C LEU A 509 -27.01 4.74 23.08
N VAL A 510 -27.48 5.19 21.90
CA VAL A 510 -27.00 4.65 20.61
C VAL A 510 -25.52 4.95 20.41
N ALA A 511 -25.08 6.15 20.77
CA ALA A 511 -23.66 6.54 20.69
C ALA A 511 -22.79 5.71 21.65
N SER A 512 -23.24 5.51 22.89
CA SER A 512 -22.54 4.69 23.88
C SER A 512 -22.45 3.22 23.44
N TRP A 513 -23.55 2.66 22.93
CA TRP A 513 -23.57 1.29 22.40
C TRP A 513 -22.64 1.14 21.19
N SER A 514 -22.68 2.09 20.26
CA SER A 514 -21.83 2.06 19.06
C SER A 514 -20.35 2.17 19.44
N ARG A 515 -20.02 3.05 20.39
CA ARG A 515 -18.65 3.20 20.91
C ARG A 515 -18.16 1.92 21.59
N LEU A 516 -18.98 1.32 22.45
CA LEU A 516 -18.61 0.07 23.11
C LEU A 516 -18.39 -1.06 22.10
N THR A 517 -19.31 -1.24 21.16
CA THR A 517 -19.27 -2.39 20.25
C THR A 517 -18.23 -2.28 19.14
N GLN A 518 -17.93 -1.05 18.69
CA GLN A 518 -17.06 -0.83 17.53
C GLN A 518 -15.64 -0.40 17.88
N THR A 519 -15.42 0.36 18.96
CA THR A 519 -14.11 0.96 19.26
C THR A 519 -13.53 0.55 20.61
N GLN A 520 -14.33 0.55 21.68
CA GLN A 520 -13.84 0.28 23.04
C GLN A 520 -13.88 -1.19 23.46
N GLY A 521 -14.75 -1.99 22.84
CA GLY A 521 -15.01 -3.38 23.21
C GLY A 521 -13.78 -4.28 23.12
N PRO A 522 -13.06 -4.34 21.98
CA PRO A 522 -11.89 -5.20 21.85
C PRO A 522 -10.79 -4.93 22.89
N PRO A 523 -10.27 -3.69 23.08
CA PRO A 523 -9.26 -3.44 24.09
C PRO A 523 -9.79 -3.65 25.53
N LEU A 524 -11.06 -3.34 25.81
CA LEU A 524 -11.66 -3.62 27.12
C LEU A 524 -11.69 -5.12 27.42
N HIS A 525 -12.12 -5.94 26.46
CA HIS A 525 -12.15 -7.39 26.59
C HIS A 525 -10.74 -7.97 26.76
N SER A 526 -9.74 -7.45 26.05
CA SER A 526 -8.33 -7.84 26.24
C SER A 526 -7.82 -7.51 27.65
N ALA A 527 -8.16 -6.32 28.19
CA ALA A 527 -7.79 -5.93 29.55
C ALA A 527 -8.45 -6.81 30.62
N LEU A 528 -9.74 -7.14 30.43
CA LEU A 528 -10.48 -8.02 31.34
C LEU A 528 -9.92 -9.45 31.32
N ASN A 529 -9.63 -9.99 30.14
CA ASN A 529 -9.00 -11.32 30.03
C ASN A 529 -7.61 -11.36 30.67
N LEU A 530 -6.81 -10.28 30.52
CA LEU A 530 -5.55 -10.17 31.24
C LEU A 530 -5.78 -10.22 32.75
N TYR A 531 -6.70 -9.42 33.27
CA TYR A 531 -6.97 -9.41 34.71
C TYR A 531 -7.49 -10.76 35.24
N TYR A 532 -8.38 -11.41 34.49
CA TYR A 532 -8.85 -12.77 34.79
C TYR A 532 -7.69 -13.77 34.84
N LEU A 533 -6.77 -13.73 33.87
CA LEU A 533 -5.58 -14.58 33.84
C LEU A 533 -4.68 -14.34 35.06
N LEU A 534 -4.46 -13.07 35.42
CA LEU A 534 -3.65 -12.70 36.60
C LEU A 534 -4.29 -13.18 37.89
N LEU A 535 -5.61 -13.02 38.03
CA LEU A 535 -6.38 -13.53 39.17
C LEU A 535 -6.41 -15.05 39.22
N SER A 536 -6.45 -15.75 38.09
CA SER A 536 -6.54 -17.20 38.08
C SER A 536 -5.25 -17.90 38.51
N SER A 537 -4.10 -17.19 38.47
CA SER A 537 -2.80 -17.74 38.83
C SER A 537 -2.39 -17.35 40.26
N PRO A 538 -2.25 -18.30 41.22
CA PRO A 538 -1.86 -17.99 42.59
C PRO A 538 -0.54 -17.23 42.70
N SER A 539 0.45 -17.61 41.88
CA SER A 539 1.77 -16.98 41.88
C SER A 539 1.75 -15.53 41.39
N LEU A 540 0.88 -15.22 40.43
CA LEU A 540 0.72 -13.85 39.91
C LEU A 540 -0.11 -13.01 40.88
N ARG A 541 -1.17 -13.59 41.48
CA ARG A 541 -1.99 -12.95 42.52
C ARG A 541 -1.15 -12.45 43.69
N GLU A 542 -0.36 -13.34 44.27
CA GLU A 542 0.49 -13.03 45.42
C GLU A 542 1.58 -12.03 45.02
N ARG A 543 2.25 -12.22 43.88
CA ARG A 543 3.33 -11.33 43.45
C ARG A 543 2.89 -9.91 43.18
N LEU A 544 1.74 -9.73 42.52
CA LEU A 544 1.21 -8.42 42.16
C LEU A 544 0.26 -7.84 43.23
N HIS A 545 0.11 -8.53 44.37
CA HIS A 545 -0.77 -8.13 45.46
C HIS A 545 -2.18 -7.75 44.97
N LEU A 546 -2.79 -8.64 44.17
CA LEU A 546 -4.04 -8.33 43.47
C LEU A 546 -5.24 -8.11 44.40
N GLU A 547 -5.17 -8.57 45.66
CA GLU A 547 -6.14 -8.28 46.71
C GLU A 547 -6.47 -6.77 46.84
N LYS A 548 -5.47 -5.89 46.64
CA LYS A 548 -5.63 -4.43 46.72
C LYS A 548 -6.29 -3.81 45.50
N THR A 549 -6.41 -4.57 44.41
CA THR A 549 -6.99 -4.09 43.13
C THR A 549 -8.48 -4.38 43.01
N VAL A 550 -8.99 -5.37 43.76
CA VAL A 550 -10.39 -5.85 43.68
C VAL A 550 -11.40 -4.75 44.03
N LYS A 551 -11.16 -3.99 45.10
CA LYS A 551 -12.06 -2.91 45.52
C LYS A 551 -12.20 -1.81 44.47
N PHE A 552 -11.08 -1.41 43.85
CA PHE A 552 -11.10 -0.48 42.73
C PHE A 552 -11.88 -1.08 41.55
N PHE A 553 -11.58 -2.32 41.18
CA PHE A 553 -12.22 -2.99 40.05
C PHE A 553 -13.75 -3.08 40.22
N ARG A 554 -14.23 -3.51 41.40
CA ARG A 554 -15.67 -3.58 41.70
C ARG A 554 -16.35 -2.22 41.52
N GLY A 555 -15.85 -1.20 42.21
CA GLY A 555 -16.49 0.13 42.22
C GLY A 555 -16.33 0.94 40.93
N HIS A 556 -15.22 0.80 40.20
CA HIS A 556 -14.89 1.68 39.06
C HIS A 556 -15.00 1.00 37.70
N VAL A 557 -15.09 -0.34 37.64
CA VAL A 557 -15.13 -1.09 36.37
C VAL A 557 -16.36 -1.99 36.32
N LEU A 558 -16.50 -2.91 37.27
CA LEU A 558 -17.56 -3.93 37.27
C LEU A 558 -18.96 -3.32 37.37
N ASP A 559 -19.22 -2.53 38.41
CA ASP A 559 -20.55 -1.97 38.65
C ASP A 559 -20.96 -0.94 37.58
N PRO A 560 -20.07 -0.01 37.16
CA PRO A 560 -20.38 0.90 36.05
C PRO A 560 -20.69 0.16 34.74
N LEU A 561 -19.91 -0.86 34.36
CA LEU A 561 -20.18 -1.63 33.14
C LEU A 561 -21.49 -2.41 33.22
N ARG A 562 -21.79 -3.03 34.37
CA ARG A 562 -23.09 -3.69 34.59
C ARG A 562 -24.25 -2.70 34.47
N GLN A 563 -24.08 -1.47 34.94
CA GLN A 563 -25.10 -0.42 34.79
C GLN A 563 -25.30 -0.04 33.32
N VAL A 564 -24.22 0.10 32.55
CA VAL A 564 -24.27 0.35 31.09
C VAL A 564 -24.95 -0.80 30.35
N PHE A 565 -24.64 -2.06 30.67
CA PHE A 565 -25.27 -3.21 30.02
C PHE A 565 -26.76 -3.28 30.32
N ARG A 566 -27.16 -3.02 31.57
CA ARG A 566 -28.58 -2.91 31.95
C ARG A 566 -29.30 -1.78 31.20
N SER A 567 -28.63 -0.67 30.87
CA SER A 567 -29.28 0.38 30.09
C SER A 567 -29.51 -0.02 28.63
N PHE A 568 -28.62 -0.85 28.05
CA PHE A 568 -28.84 -1.41 26.71
C PHE A 568 -29.97 -2.46 26.71
N GLU A 569 -29.98 -3.38 27.67
CA GLU A 569 -31.02 -4.40 27.80
C GLU A 569 -32.40 -3.79 28.12
N GLY A 570 -32.42 -2.77 28.99
CA GLY A 570 -33.65 -2.07 29.37
C GLY A 570 -34.35 -1.37 28.21
N ASP A 571 -33.60 -0.87 27.22
CA ASP A 571 -34.16 -0.24 26.01
C ASP A 571 -34.95 -1.24 25.15
N LEU A 572 -34.40 -2.44 24.95
CA LEU A 572 -35.05 -3.52 24.20
C LEU A 572 -36.35 -3.99 24.89
N ILE A 573 -36.30 -4.18 26.21
CA ILE A 573 -37.45 -4.67 26.99
C ILE A 573 -38.57 -3.62 27.05
N ALA A 574 -38.23 -2.34 27.28
CA ALA A 574 -39.22 -1.27 27.45
C ALA A 574 -40.03 -0.99 26.17
N LYS A 575 -39.50 -1.35 25.00
CA LYS A 575 -40.14 -1.09 23.70
C LYS A 575 -40.70 -2.33 23.01
N GLY A 576 -40.76 -3.47 23.69
CA GLY A 576 -41.35 -4.69 23.14
C GLY A 576 -40.54 -5.33 22.01
N GLY A 577 -39.21 -5.16 22.03
CA GLY A 577 -38.28 -5.68 21.02
C GLY A 577 -37.64 -4.59 20.17
N GLU A 578 -38.38 -3.56 19.76
CA GLU A 578 -37.87 -2.48 18.89
C GLU A 578 -37.26 -1.33 19.72
N GLY A 579 -36.09 -1.58 20.31
CA GLY A 579 -35.28 -0.59 21.05
C GLY A 579 -34.88 0.64 20.20
N VAL A 580 -34.47 1.76 20.84
CA VAL A 580 -33.83 2.88 20.11
C VAL A 580 -32.59 2.41 19.37
N ILE A 581 -31.80 1.51 19.96
CA ILE A 581 -30.57 0.98 19.36
C ILE A 581 -30.91 0.20 18.09
N GLU A 582 -31.81 -0.76 18.20
CA GLU A 582 -32.24 -1.60 17.07
C GLU A 582 -32.84 -0.77 15.94
N ALA A 583 -33.68 0.22 16.26
CA ALA A 583 -34.24 1.13 15.27
C ALA A 583 -33.17 1.95 14.54
N ALA A 584 -32.01 2.20 15.17
CA ALA A 584 -30.94 3.01 14.59
C ALA A 584 -29.96 2.19 13.73
N VAL A 585 -29.62 0.95 14.15
CA VAL A 585 -28.58 0.14 13.48
C VAL A 585 -29.11 -1.11 12.77
N GLY A 586 -30.38 -1.45 12.97
CA GLY A 586 -31.00 -2.69 12.50
C GLY A 586 -30.84 -3.86 13.47
N GLU A 587 -31.76 -4.82 13.38
CA GLU A 587 -31.84 -6.01 14.25
C GLU A 587 -30.55 -6.83 14.23
N GLU A 588 -30.03 -7.17 13.05
CA GLU A 588 -28.84 -8.02 12.91
C GLU A 588 -27.60 -7.40 13.57
N MET A 589 -27.33 -6.12 13.31
CA MET A 589 -26.20 -5.41 13.90
C MET A 589 -26.36 -5.27 15.42
N CYS A 590 -27.58 -5.00 15.89
CA CYS A 590 -27.90 -4.94 17.31
C CYS A 590 -27.59 -6.30 17.99
N GLN A 591 -28.05 -7.40 17.42
CA GLN A 591 -27.81 -8.76 17.93
C GLN A 591 -26.32 -9.11 17.94
N ILE A 592 -25.60 -8.86 16.84
CA ILE A 592 -24.16 -9.15 16.73
C ILE A 592 -23.36 -8.32 17.75
N GLY A 593 -23.63 -7.01 17.86
CA GLY A 593 -22.94 -6.14 18.79
C GLY A 593 -23.22 -6.51 20.25
N ASN A 594 -24.46 -6.84 20.59
CA ASN A 594 -24.82 -7.32 21.92
C ASN A 594 -24.13 -8.64 22.25
N ALA A 595 -24.16 -9.63 21.35
CA ALA A 595 -23.52 -10.92 21.60
C ALA A 595 -22.00 -10.80 21.76
N ARG A 596 -21.33 -10.08 20.85
CA ARG A 596 -19.85 -10.01 20.79
C ARG A 596 -19.24 -9.09 21.83
N SER A 597 -19.95 -8.05 22.26
CA SER A 597 -19.43 -7.10 23.24
C SER A 597 -20.14 -7.24 24.57
N VAL A 598 -21.44 -6.99 24.64
CA VAL A 598 -22.17 -6.97 25.93
C VAL A 598 -22.15 -8.35 26.60
N GLY A 599 -22.55 -9.40 25.88
CA GLY A 599 -22.60 -10.76 26.40
C GLY A 599 -21.22 -11.32 26.73
N LEU A 600 -20.26 -11.22 25.81
CA LEU A 600 -18.91 -11.72 26.03
C LEU A 600 -18.20 -11.00 27.19
N ILE A 601 -18.26 -9.67 27.24
CA ILE A 601 -17.66 -8.88 28.33
C ILE A 601 -18.38 -9.18 29.64
N GLY A 602 -19.73 -9.29 29.64
CA GLY A 602 -20.51 -9.66 30.81
C GLY A 602 -20.08 -11.01 31.41
N LEU A 603 -19.88 -12.03 30.58
CA LEU A 603 -19.37 -13.33 31.01
C LEU A 603 -17.97 -13.22 31.63
N THR A 604 -17.06 -12.46 31.01
CA THR A 604 -15.71 -12.25 31.58
C THR A 604 -15.76 -11.51 32.91
N LEU A 605 -16.65 -10.53 33.07
CA LEU A 605 -16.86 -9.81 34.34
C LEU A 605 -17.31 -10.76 35.45
N ASP A 606 -18.24 -11.67 35.15
CA ASP A 606 -18.70 -12.66 36.12
C ASP A 606 -17.60 -13.66 36.50
N GLN A 607 -16.80 -14.12 35.52
CA GLN A 607 -15.63 -14.97 35.76
C GLN A 607 -14.57 -14.28 36.64
N ILE A 608 -14.35 -12.98 36.44
CA ILE A 608 -13.44 -12.20 37.28
C ILE A 608 -13.96 -12.10 38.71
N GLU A 609 -15.26 -11.85 38.88
CA GLU A 609 -15.87 -11.72 40.22
C GLU A 609 -15.85 -13.06 40.98
N GLU A 610 -16.10 -14.18 40.27
CA GLU A 610 -15.98 -15.54 40.82
C GLU A 610 -14.52 -15.82 41.24
N ALA A 611 -13.55 -15.59 40.34
CA ALA A 611 -12.14 -15.81 40.64
C ALA A 611 -11.62 -14.92 41.79
N ALA A 612 -12.10 -13.68 41.90
CA ALA A 612 -11.75 -12.79 43.01
C ALA A 612 -12.37 -13.26 44.34
N SER A 613 -13.65 -13.66 44.32
CA SER A 613 -14.35 -14.17 45.51
C SER A 613 -13.75 -15.47 46.02
N ASP A 614 -13.36 -16.37 45.12
CA ASP A 614 -12.70 -17.63 45.47
C ASP A 614 -11.29 -17.39 46.06
N ALA A 615 -10.58 -16.36 45.58
CA ALA A 615 -9.22 -16.07 46.01
C ALA A 615 -9.15 -15.28 47.33
N PHE A 616 -10.05 -14.32 47.54
CA PHE A 616 -9.97 -13.33 48.62
C PHE A 616 -11.21 -13.27 49.52
N GLY A 617 -12.27 -14.00 49.20
CA GLY A 617 -13.55 -13.92 49.90
C GLY A 617 -14.51 -12.87 49.30
N SER A 618 -15.77 -12.92 49.73
CA SER A 618 -16.84 -12.05 49.25
C SER A 618 -16.99 -10.76 50.06
N ASP A 619 -16.41 -10.68 51.27
CA ASP A 619 -16.52 -9.50 52.13
C ASP A 619 -15.47 -8.45 51.73
N GLU A 620 -15.89 -7.20 51.53
CA GLU A 620 -14.95 -6.11 51.22
C GLU A 620 -14.01 -5.81 52.40
N ALA A 621 -14.40 -6.16 53.62
CA ALA A 621 -13.56 -6.01 54.80
C ALA A 621 -12.30 -6.89 54.78
N ASP A 622 -12.31 -7.97 53.99
CA ASP A 622 -11.20 -8.91 53.85
C ASP A 622 -10.19 -8.47 52.77
N LEU A 623 -10.51 -7.42 51.99
CA LEU A 623 -9.64 -6.90 50.94
C LEU A 623 -8.57 -5.95 51.49
N GLY A 624 -7.37 -6.02 50.94
CA GLY A 624 -6.29 -5.09 51.26
C GLY A 624 -6.56 -3.68 50.73
N GLU A 625 -6.13 -2.65 51.48
CA GLU A 625 -6.14 -1.25 51.03
C GLU A 625 -4.72 -0.74 50.75
N TYR A 626 -4.60 0.29 49.90
CA TYR A 626 -3.35 1.01 49.68
C TYR A 626 -3.02 1.85 50.91
N SER A 627 -1.77 1.82 51.38
CA SER A 627 -1.32 2.80 52.36
C SER A 627 -1.09 4.16 51.69
N GLU A 628 -1.22 5.26 52.46
CA GLU A 628 -0.90 6.61 51.96
C GLU A 628 0.49 6.71 51.32
N THR A 629 1.45 5.93 51.84
CA THR A 629 2.81 5.85 51.31
C THR A 629 2.90 5.11 49.98
N GLU A 630 2.08 4.06 49.77
CA GLU A 630 1.97 3.36 48.50
C GLU A 630 1.30 4.24 47.44
N GLU A 631 0.21 4.92 47.79
CA GLU A 631 -0.49 5.86 46.90
C GLU A 631 0.43 7.02 46.44
N ALA A 632 1.23 7.56 47.36
CA ALA A 632 2.21 8.59 47.05
C ALA A 632 3.26 8.09 46.05
N LYS A 633 3.76 6.86 46.22
CA LYS A 633 4.72 6.23 45.30
C LYS A 633 4.11 5.94 43.94
N VAL A 634 2.89 5.39 43.89
CA VAL A 634 2.16 5.16 42.64
C VAL A 634 1.98 6.47 41.87
N SER A 635 1.61 7.54 42.57
CA SER A 635 1.48 8.88 41.98
C SER A 635 2.81 9.42 41.45
N GLU A 636 3.92 9.13 42.13
CA GLU A 636 5.27 9.50 41.66
C GLU A 636 5.67 8.70 40.41
N ILE A 637 5.37 7.40 40.35
CA ILE A 637 5.61 6.55 39.18
C ILE A 637 4.86 7.09 37.96
N ARG A 638 3.58 7.44 38.10
CA ARG A 638 2.78 8.03 37.01
C ARG A 638 3.42 9.33 36.50
N LYS A 639 3.76 10.26 37.40
CA LYS A 639 4.42 11.53 37.03
C LYS A 639 5.76 11.34 36.33
N LYS A 640 6.57 10.36 36.75
CA LYS A 640 7.84 10.04 36.08
C LYS A 640 7.63 9.42 34.71
N SER A 641 6.50 8.75 34.51
CA SER A 641 6.20 8.06 33.25
C SER A 641 5.87 9.02 32.11
N ASP A 642 5.48 10.25 32.42
CA ASP A 642 5.26 11.33 31.45
C ASP A 642 6.56 11.97 30.93
N ILE A 643 7.69 11.67 31.56
CA ILE A 643 8.99 12.29 31.22
C ILE A 643 9.75 11.37 30.26
N TRP A 644 9.86 11.82 29.01
CA TRP A 644 10.64 11.21 27.94
C TRP A 644 11.99 11.91 27.81
N LYS A 645 13.09 11.14 27.76
CA LYS A 645 14.47 11.66 27.68
C LYS A 645 15.08 11.46 26.30
#